data_AF-A0A2G2KC05-F1
#
_entry.id   AF-A0A2G2KC05-F1
#
_cell.length_a   1.000
_cell.length_b   1.000
_cell.length_c   1.000
_cell.angle_alpha   90.00
_cell.angle_beta   90.00
_cell.angle_gamma   90.00
#
_symmetry.space_group_name_H-M   'P 1'
#
loop_
_entity.id
_entity.type
_entity.pdbx_description
1 polymer ?
#
loop_
_entity_poly.entity_id
_entity_poly.type
_entity_poly.pdbx_seq_one_letter_code
_entity_poly.pdbx_strand_id
1 'polypeptide(L)'
;MKKVLGYLFYIIGFYFLYVIVFSGFPLVSDSAKFEGLATTVGVVIALILFAIPVFFLLKFANRWTKLKRSYFWGILALVSLFGFISEEEVLPFNHDNEYVIWSEKNVDWSNFTEVVTKSDGFSASIYSEIFCPREITKKSSAIYAYMSPEISDKLNDSLLDPQLLIHEQYHFNITEYYARLLRKAIIEIGSDEVTIDDVQSLYDKYESKRDSVQIVYDSISEHNVKNHEQRYWELKIDELLRETAYYTSPDLNHYYDFNKSDTDFYRQILQTFNSNILTSYPIYKEEIKYGESYEVIKSWNTTMIKFYKDGKLNNGGIFKTAITKITKNWFDDIEIHYYNANETYNTKRTHCVYKRSVDDDIRVNKYFNEQGERVAYENGIYETHWRFINDTIAYSSYYNKEGLNIKNKDKVFHVKKYFDQKERVFKYESYDNHNKLMNDIDNLSIYEFRYTNNHMYKSYKKFDKHGKYPINSDSYNLKYVYDERGLMKKRINLDEHNFKINDNEGVCIHDYCYDIYGNTTQSKRYNKMNSPVLGDDDYFQWVTKYDSIGRVTFDAKYYMEHTLRFYDDNWGASKLEYPNDSLIIKYNVDAYNNLFNDDTDVAIVKKYKNSKKETIKDVYFDKNESYAKTKNGVVQYLYKYDDNGNQIEEVGLDSLENLKAFQADVAKICWEYDVNNNKIKTSYYNEEDKLANANKNAAFNFYSYNGNNEIIERSYYNKKMEPLMYEGAFKTRYLLNKKGNDSLMKKYDINNDLIKEVCVTKYKYNVYDNVIVESYYNDENSRINNSDGISAIKYNYDNRQRIIGHDYFDRHDSIVNNKQGYSAYKNVFNKNGDVVSESFFNKIGTPVLGPNGYHKKEVEWNEMDLDVKTTLFNIDDTLIEDDEGIAIYEYFRGASGLIKTERFYNKNHELTEGNSGAAEIYYQPNLNGLYYLDKRLNAKGEVIK
;
A
#
# COMPACT_ATOMS: atom_id res chain seq x y z
N MET A 1 8.21 56.26 -57.26
CA MET A 1 8.29 56.55 -55.81
C MET A 1 6.92 56.60 -55.12
N LYS A 2 5.98 57.49 -55.52
CA LYS A 2 4.66 57.62 -54.87
C LYS A 2 3.85 56.30 -54.80
N LYS A 3 3.70 55.57 -55.91
CA LYS A 3 2.99 54.27 -55.91
C LYS A 3 3.67 53.22 -55.02
N VAL A 4 5.00 53.16 -55.03
CA VAL A 4 5.80 52.21 -54.23
C VAL A 4 5.58 52.47 -52.73
N LEU A 5 5.62 53.74 -52.30
CA LEU A 5 5.28 54.11 -50.92
C LEU A 5 3.84 53.68 -50.57
N GLY A 6 2.89 53.87 -51.48
CA GLY A 6 1.51 53.44 -51.31
C GLY A 6 1.40 51.92 -51.08
N TYR A 7 2.07 51.10 -51.89
CA TYR A 7 2.08 49.65 -51.68
C TYR A 7 2.76 49.23 -50.38
N LEU A 8 3.84 49.91 -49.97
CA LEU A 8 4.49 49.67 -48.68
C LEU A 8 3.53 49.92 -47.51
N PHE A 9 2.75 51.01 -47.56
CA PHE A 9 1.72 51.28 -46.55
C PHE A 9 0.58 50.26 -46.55
N TYR A 10 0.24 49.68 -47.71
CA TYR A 10 -0.68 48.54 -47.76
C TYR A 10 -0.14 47.32 -47.04
N ILE A 11 1.12 46.94 -47.31
CA ILE A 11 1.76 45.78 -46.68
C ILE A 11 1.82 45.97 -45.17
N ILE A 12 2.26 47.14 -44.70
CA ILE A 12 2.35 47.46 -43.28
C ILE A 12 0.95 47.45 -42.64
N GLY A 13 -0.04 48.09 -43.27
CA GLY A 13 -1.41 48.13 -42.74
C GLY A 13 -2.07 46.74 -42.66
N PHE A 14 -1.89 45.89 -43.69
CA PHE A 14 -2.41 44.52 -43.67
C PHE A 14 -1.68 43.63 -42.66
N TYR A 15 -0.37 43.82 -42.47
CA TYR A 15 0.38 43.12 -41.43
C TYR A 15 -0.15 43.47 -40.02
N PHE A 16 -0.38 44.75 -39.73
CA PHE A 16 -0.97 45.14 -38.44
C PHE A 16 -2.41 44.62 -38.28
N LEU A 17 -3.22 44.60 -39.34
CA LEU A 17 -4.56 44.02 -39.29
C LEU A 17 -4.51 42.51 -39.00
N TYR A 18 -3.59 41.79 -39.65
CA TYR A 18 -3.34 40.37 -39.41
C TYR A 18 -2.97 40.12 -37.94
N VAL A 19 -2.03 40.91 -37.39
CA VAL A 19 -1.65 40.81 -35.97
C VAL A 19 -2.86 41.08 -35.07
N ILE A 20 -3.66 42.12 -35.31
CA ILE A 20 -4.84 42.43 -34.49
C ILE A 20 -5.85 41.27 -34.50
N VAL A 21 -6.11 40.65 -35.66
CA VAL A 21 -7.07 39.54 -35.75
C VAL A 21 -6.52 38.28 -35.08
N PHE A 22 -5.29 37.88 -35.40
CA PHE A 22 -4.73 36.61 -34.90
C PHE A 22 -4.27 36.65 -33.43
N SER A 23 -3.85 37.80 -32.93
CA SER A 23 -3.46 37.94 -31.51
C SER A 23 -4.58 38.50 -30.63
N GLY A 24 -5.46 39.34 -31.17
CA GLY A 24 -6.54 39.95 -30.41
C GLY A 24 -7.71 39.03 -30.13
N PHE A 25 -8.05 38.13 -31.05
CA PHE A 25 -9.22 37.26 -30.92
C PHE A 25 -9.06 36.17 -29.84
N PRO A 26 -7.90 35.48 -29.71
CA PRO A 26 -7.66 34.57 -28.59
C PRO A 26 -7.72 35.29 -27.23
N LEU A 27 -7.18 36.51 -27.15
CA LEU A 27 -7.24 37.35 -25.95
C LEU A 27 -8.69 37.74 -25.55
N VAL A 28 -9.57 37.97 -26.52
CA VAL A 28 -11.01 38.21 -26.26
C VAL A 28 -11.72 36.92 -25.82
N SER A 29 -11.42 35.79 -26.46
CA SER A 29 -11.96 34.47 -26.09
C SER A 29 -11.56 34.07 -24.67
N ASP A 30 -10.27 34.18 -24.36
CA ASP A 30 -9.73 33.86 -23.03
C ASP A 30 -10.25 34.83 -21.97
N SER A 31 -10.39 36.12 -22.28
CA SER A 31 -10.98 37.08 -21.33
C SER A 31 -12.49 36.95 -21.14
N ALA A 32 -13.21 36.31 -22.06
CA ALA A 32 -14.63 35.97 -21.90
C ALA A 32 -14.85 34.70 -21.07
N LYS A 33 -13.85 33.80 -20.98
CA LYS A 33 -13.87 32.61 -20.12
C LYS A 33 -13.72 32.95 -18.63
N PHE A 34 -13.18 34.12 -18.28
CA PHE A 34 -13.16 34.65 -16.92
C PHE A 34 -14.31 35.66 -16.76
N GLU A 35 -15.24 35.45 -15.82
CA GLU A 35 -16.54 36.15 -15.67
C GLU A 35 -16.50 37.68 -15.37
N GLY A 36 -15.71 38.47 -16.10
CA GLY A 36 -15.56 39.92 -15.89
C GLY A 36 -15.90 40.73 -17.13
N LEU A 37 -17.15 41.23 -17.21
CA LEU A 37 -17.65 42.07 -18.32
C LEU A 37 -16.75 43.29 -18.61
N ALA A 38 -16.12 43.86 -17.57
CA ALA A 38 -15.23 45.01 -17.69
C ALA A 38 -13.92 44.69 -18.43
N THR A 39 -13.38 43.49 -18.25
CA THR A 39 -12.15 43.01 -18.91
C THR A 39 -12.38 42.79 -20.40
N THR A 40 -13.48 42.14 -20.77
CA THR A 40 -13.86 41.94 -22.17
C THR A 40 -14.09 43.28 -22.88
N VAL A 41 -14.80 44.22 -22.24
CA VAL A 41 -15.00 45.58 -22.80
C VAL A 41 -13.67 46.33 -22.94
N GLY A 42 -12.76 46.20 -21.97
CA GLY A 42 -11.42 46.80 -22.04
C GLY A 42 -10.59 46.29 -23.22
N VAL A 43 -10.59 44.98 -23.47
CA VAL A 43 -9.90 44.36 -24.61
C VAL A 43 -10.52 44.81 -25.94
N VAL A 44 -11.86 44.87 -26.04
CA VAL A 44 -12.55 45.35 -27.24
C VAL A 44 -12.21 46.81 -27.55
N ILE A 45 -12.18 47.69 -26.53
CA ILE A 45 -11.79 49.10 -26.71
C ILE A 45 -10.33 49.20 -27.19
N ALA A 46 -9.42 48.41 -26.61
CA ALA A 46 -8.03 48.37 -27.05
C ALA A 46 -7.91 47.96 -28.52
N LEU A 47 -8.61 46.92 -28.95
CA LEU A 47 -8.61 46.46 -30.34
C LEU A 47 -9.15 47.53 -31.31
N ILE A 48 -10.20 48.26 -30.92
CA ILE A 48 -10.73 49.38 -31.71
C ILE A 48 -9.70 50.51 -31.83
N LEU A 49 -9.01 50.86 -30.74
CA LEU A 49 -7.97 51.89 -30.74
C LEU A 49 -6.79 51.50 -31.65
N PHE A 50 -6.42 50.21 -31.71
CA PHE A 50 -5.40 49.71 -32.63
C PHE A 50 -5.86 49.62 -34.10
N ALA A 51 -7.16 49.46 -34.35
CA ALA A 51 -7.71 49.40 -35.71
C ALA A 51 -7.77 50.79 -36.40
N ILE A 52 -7.87 51.88 -35.63
CA ILE A 52 -7.97 53.25 -36.17
C ILE A 52 -6.71 53.66 -36.97
N PRO A 53 -5.47 53.51 -36.45
CA PRO A 53 -4.24 53.78 -37.20
C PRO A 53 -4.14 52.96 -38.49
N VAL A 54 -4.53 51.69 -38.44
CA VAL A 54 -4.52 50.77 -39.59
C VAL A 54 -5.48 51.27 -40.67
N PHE A 55 -6.68 51.69 -40.30
CA PHE A 55 -7.64 52.29 -41.22
C PHE A 55 -7.08 53.54 -41.90
N PHE A 56 -6.40 54.43 -41.17
CA PHE A 56 -5.79 55.63 -41.75
C PHE A 56 -4.59 55.31 -42.64
N LEU A 57 -3.73 54.36 -42.26
CA LEU A 57 -2.61 53.87 -43.08
C LEU A 57 -3.11 53.33 -44.42
N LEU A 58 -4.15 52.50 -44.40
CA LEU A 58 -4.73 51.90 -45.60
C LEU A 58 -5.50 52.92 -46.46
N LYS A 59 -6.20 53.87 -45.82
CA LYS A 59 -6.85 55.00 -46.53
C LYS A 59 -5.81 55.92 -47.19
N PHE A 60 -4.69 56.18 -46.52
CA PHE A 60 -3.59 56.98 -47.04
C PHE A 60 -2.88 56.28 -48.21
N ALA A 61 -2.65 54.98 -48.08
CA ALA A 61 -2.13 54.11 -49.14
C ALA A 61 -3.01 54.15 -50.39
N ASN A 62 -4.35 54.12 -50.22
CA ASN A 62 -5.28 54.11 -51.35
C ASN A 62 -5.27 55.40 -52.18
N ARG A 63 -4.95 56.54 -51.55
CA ARG A 63 -4.85 57.84 -52.21
C ARG A 63 -3.74 57.87 -53.28
N TRP A 64 -2.77 56.93 -53.22
CA TRP A 64 -1.60 56.88 -54.10
C TRP A 64 -1.60 55.68 -55.06
N THR A 65 -2.39 54.63 -54.79
CA THR A 65 -2.41 53.39 -55.61
C THR A 65 -3.68 53.17 -56.45
N LYS A 66 -4.80 53.89 -56.21
CA LYS A 66 -6.10 53.71 -56.90
C LYS A 66 -6.67 52.28 -56.85
N LEU A 67 -6.39 51.52 -55.79
CA LEU A 67 -6.99 50.19 -55.59
C LEU A 67 -8.49 50.31 -55.26
N LYS A 68 -9.35 49.59 -56.02
CA LYS A 68 -10.81 49.64 -55.79
C LYS A 68 -11.14 49.13 -54.37
N ARG A 69 -12.03 49.84 -53.66
CA ARG A 69 -12.51 49.48 -52.31
C ARG A 69 -13.05 48.05 -52.20
N SER A 70 -13.51 47.45 -53.32
CA SER A 70 -13.97 46.06 -53.37
C SER A 70 -12.88 45.04 -53.00
N TYR A 71 -11.61 45.31 -53.31
CA TYR A 71 -10.50 44.41 -52.93
C TYR A 71 -10.23 44.45 -51.42
N PHE A 72 -10.51 45.58 -50.76
CA PHE A 72 -10.38 45.70 -49.31
C PHE A 72 -11.42 44.83 -48.60
N TRP A 73 -12.68 44.87 -49.03
CA TRP A 73 -13.73 44.00 -48.51
C TRP A 73 -13.50 42.52 -48.83
N GLY A 74 -12.95 42.22 -50.01
CA GLY A 74 -12.58 40.85 -50.38
C GLY A 74 -11.46 40.27 -49.50
N ILE A 75 -10.43 41.07 -49.19
CA ILE A 75 -9.34 40.63 -48.30
C ILE A 75 -9.82 40.58 -46.84
N LEU A 76 -10.66 41.52 -46.39
CA LEU A 76 -11.24 41.48 -45.05
C LEU A 76 -12.14 40.24 -44.88
N ALA A 77 -12.95 39.91 -45.89
CA ALA A 77 -13.77 38.69 -45.90
C ALA A 77 -12.92 37.42 -45.93
N LEU A 78 -11.81 37.39 -46.68
CA LEU A 78 -10.85 36.28 -46.66
C LEU A 78 -10.16 36.13 -45.31
N VAL A 79 -9.69 37.22 -44.70
CA VAL A 79 -9.06 37.17 -43.36
C VAL A 79 -10.08 36.82 -42.28
N SER A 80 -11.35 37.20 -42.46
CA SER A 80 -12.45 36.76 -41.57
C SER A 80 -12.76 35.28 -41.77
N LEU A 81 -12.84 34.78 -43.02
CA LEU A 81 -13.04 33.36 -43.32
C LEU A 81 -11.89 32.49 -42.80
N PHE A 82 -10.65 32.96 -42.89
CA PHE A 82 -9.49 32.24 -42.35
C PHE A 82 -9.33 32.39 -40.83
N GLY A 83 -9.89 33.43 -40.23
CA GLY A 83 -9.99 33.59 -38.76
C GLY A 83 -11.05 32.71 -38.10
N PHE A 84 -11.93 32.08 -38.89
CA PHE A 84 -12.95 31.13 -38.43
C PHE A 84 -12.49 29.66 -38.52
N ILE A 85 -11.26 29.39 -38.98
CA ILE A 85 -10.67 28.04 -38.98
C ILE A 85 -9.58 27.98 -37.91
N SER A 86 -9.99 28.14 -36.65
CA SER A 86 -9.34 27.41 -35.57
C SER A 86 -10.32 26.32 -35.17
N GLU A 87 -10.24 25.17 -35.86
CA GLU A 87 -10.74 23.93 -35.26
C GLU A 87 -9.97 23.76 -33.95
N GLU A 88 -10.63 24.03 -32.82
CA GLU A 88 -10.27 23.33 -31.59
C GLU A 88 -10.29 21.84 -31.95
N GLU A 89 -9.17 21.15 -31.72
CA GLU A 89 -9.06 19.70 -31.90
C GLU A 89 -10.02 19.01 -30.93
N VAL A 90 -11.26 18.85 -31.37
CA VAL A 90 -12.17 17.86 -30.82
C VAL A 90 -11.68 16.54 -31.42
N LEU A 91 -11.31 15.60 -30.56
CA LEU A 91 -11.26 14.16 -30.89
C LEU A 91 -12.48 13.82 -31.78
N PRO A 92 -12.44 12.82 -32.67
CA PRO A 92 -13.65 12.40 -33.37
C PRO A 92 -14.63 11.77 -32.36
N PHE A 93 -15.28 12.60 -31.54
CA PHE A 93 -16.41 12.20 -30.72
C PHE A 93 -17.58 12.09 -31.69
N ASN A 94 -17.80 10.87 -32.16
CA ASN A 94 -19.08 10.20 -32.24
C ASN A 94 -20.31 11.15 -32.20
N HIS A 95 -20.46 11.99 -33.22
CA HIS A 95 -21.50 13.02 -33.25
C HIS A 95 -22.92 12.43 -33.31
N ASP A 96 -23.03 11.12 -33.60
CA ASP A 96 -24.29 10.40 -33.84
C ASP A 96 -24.55 9.21 -32.88
N ASN A 97 -23.75 9.00 -31.82
CA ASN A 97 -23.82 7.80 -30.95
C ASN A 97 -23.67 6.46 -31.71
N GLU A 98 -22.94 6.44 -32.82
CA GLU A 98 -22.72 5.26 -33.67
C GLU A 98 -21.95 4.15 -32.95
N TYR A 99 -21.08 4.49 -31.98
CA TYR A 99 -20.30 3.53 -31.19
C TYR A 99 -20.38 3.77 -29.68
N VAL A 100 -20.01 2.77 -28.88
CA VAL A 100 -19.77 2.91 -27.44
C VAL A 100 -18.27 2.76 -27.19
N ILE A 101 -17.61 3.75 -26.59
CA ILE A 101 -16.17 3.70 -26.29
C ILE A 101 -15.98 3.22 -24.84
N TRP A 102 -15.04 2.29 -24.63
CA TRP A 102 -14.86 1.64 -23.32
C TRP A 102 -14.55 2.64 -22.20
N SER A 103 -13.80 3.70 -22.51
CA SER A 103 -13.43 4.71 -21.52
C SER A 103 -14.57 5.64 -21.10
N GLU A 104 -15.69 5.65 -21.82
CA GLU A 104 -16.80 6.58 -21.56
C GLU A 104 -17.84 5.99 -20.63
N LYS A 105 -18.26 4.75 -20.89
CA LYS A 105 -19.28 4.05 -20.10
C LYS A 105 -19.19 2.54 -20.27
N ASN A 106 -19.71 1.84 -19.27
CA ASN A 106 -20.03 0.43 -19.39
C ASN A 106 -21.21 0.23 -20.36
N VAL A 107 -21.28 -0.96 -20.96
CA VAL A 107 -22.41 -1.36 -21.79
C VAL A 107 -23.64 -1.66 -20.94
N ASP A 108 -24.81 -1.35 -21.48
CA ASP A 108 -26.10 -1.73 -20.95
C ASP A 108 -27.01 -2.22 -22.08
N TRP A 109 -28.16 -2.81 -21.75
CA TRP A 109 -29.06 -3.38 -22.75
C TRP A 109 -29.60 -2.38 -23.79
N SER A 110 -29.57 -1.07 -23.52
CA SER A 110 -29.93 -0.06 -24.53
C SER A 110 -28.91 0.07 -25.65
N ASN A 111 -27.72 -0.53 -25.50
CA ASN A 111 -26.67 -0.51 -26.51
C ASN A 111 -26.78 -1.69 -27.48
N PHE A 112 -27.75 -2.60 -27.32
CA PHE A 112 -27.92 -3.78 -28.17
C PHE A 112 -29.21 -3.70 -28.97
N THR A 113 -29.13 -4.03 -30.25
CA THR A 113 -30.28 -4.07 -31.16
C THR A 113 -31.16 -5.27 -30.86
N GLU A 114 -32.47 -5.04 -30.65
CA GLU A 114 -33.40 -6.14 -30.40
C GLU A 114 -33.74 -6.90 -31.70
N VAL A 115 -33.59 -8.23 -31.65
CA VAL A 115 -33.90 -9.13 -32.76
C VAL A 115 -34.91 -10.21 -32.33
N VAL A 116 -35.72 -10.67 -33.29
CA VAL A 116 -36.77 -11.67 -33.04
C VAL A 116 -36.21 -13.08 -32.94
N THR A 117 -35.16 -13.38 -33.69
CA THR A 117 -34.51 -14.70 -33.73
C THR A 117 -33.02 -14.53 -33.99
N LYS A 118 -32.18 -15.29 -33.28
CA LYS A 118 -30.74 -15.41 -33.57
C LYS A 118 -30.43 -16.82 -34.09
N SER A 119 -29.64 -16.90 -35.15
CA SER A 119 -29.28 -18.17 -35.81
C SER A 119 -28.15 -18.92 -35.12
N ASP A 120 -27.40 -18.24 -34.25
CA ASP A 120 -26.29 -18.77 -33.45
C ASP A 120 -26.78 -19.54 -32.20
N GLY A 121 -28.05 -19.37 -31.82
CA GLY A 121 -28.67 -20.00 -30.66
C GLY A 121 -28.42 -19.26 -29.33
N PHE A 122 -27.76 -18.10 -29.35
CA PHE A 122 -27.47 -17.31 -28.16
C PHE A 122 -28.53 -16.24 -27.88
N SER A 123 -28.59 -15.78 -26.62
CA SER A 123 -29.58 -14.77 -26.19
C SER A 123 -29.12 -13.33 -26.43
N ALA A 124 -27.80 -13.10 -26.50
CA ALA A 124 -27.18 -11.83 -26.85
C ALA A 124 -25.83 -12.08 -27.52
N SER A 125 -25.31 -11.08 -28.22
CA SER A 125 -23.93 -11.06 -28.73
C SER A 125 -23.42 -9.63 -28.84
N ILE A 126 -22.26 -9.37 -28.26
CA ILE A 126 -21.54 -8.10 -28.41
C ILE A 126 -20.54 -8.14 -29.57
N TYR A 127 -20.54 -7.09 -30.38
CA TYR A 127 -19.45 -6.79 -31.29
C TYR A 127 -18.56 -5.71 -30.69
N SER A 128 -17.32 -6.05 -30.39
CA SER A 128 -16.32 -5.07 -29.95
C SER A 128 -14.99 -5.23 -30.68
N GLU A 129 -14.34 -4.11 -30.97
CA GLU A 129 -13.09 -4.07 -31.70
C GLU A 129 -12.13 -2.99 -31.19
N ILE A 130 -10.87 -3.08 -31.61
CA ILE A 130 -9.88 -2.03 -31.37
C ILE A 130 -9.92 -1.08 -32.58
N PHE A 131 -10.23 0.19 -32.34
CA PHE A 131 -9.97 1.23 -33.33
C PHE A 131 -8.47 1.57 -33.28
N CYS A 132 -7.80 1.49 -34.43
CA CYS A 132 -6.41 1.90 -34.60
C CYS A 132 -6.24 2.60 -35.96
N PRO A 133 -5.76 3.86 -36.01
CA PRO A 133 -5.54 4.52 -37.27
C PRO A 133 -4.35 3.89 -38.01
N ARG A 134 -4.45 3.81 -39.33
CA ARG A 134 -3.40 3.23 -40.19
C ARG A 134 -2.05 3.94 -40.04
N GLU A 135 -2.07 5.25 -39.82
CA GLU A 135 -0.89 6.08 -39.61
C GLU A 135 -1.09 6.87 -38.31
N ILE A 136 -0.12 6.79 -37.40
CA ILE A 136 -0.12 7.61 -36.18
C ILE A 136 0.40 9.01 -36.53
N THR A 137 -0.45 10.01 -36.38
CA THR A 137 -0.07 11.41 -36.55
C THR A 137 -0.51 12.22 -35.33
N LYS A 138 -0.02 13.46 -35.19
CA LYS A 138 -0.47 14.35 -34.11
C LYS A 138 -1.99 14.53 -34.05
N LYS A 139 -2.67 14.47 -35.20
CA LYS A 139 -4.13 14.60 -35.30
C LYS A 139 -4.88 13.26 -35.22
N SER A 140 -4.16 12.14 -35.33
CA SER A 140 -4.72 10.79 -35.43
C SER A 140 -3.84 9.83 -34.65
N SER A 141 -3.97 9.88 -33.33
CA SER A 141 -3.15 9.15 -32.34
C SER A 141 -3.99 8.35 -31.35
N ALA A 142 -5.31 8.34 -31.50
CA ALA A 142 -6.21 7.65 -30.59
C ALA A 142 -6.32 6.17 -30.95
N ILE A 143 -6.12 5.30 -29.96
CA ILE A 143 -6.33 3.86 -30.03
C ILE A 143 -7.24 3.47 -28.88
N TYR A 144 -8.42 2.92 -29.17
CA TYR A 144 -9.43 2.62 -28.16
C TYR A 144 -10.22 1.37 -28.50
N ALA A 145 -10.74 0.71 -27.46
CA ALA A 145 -11.76 -0.30 -27.62
C ALA A 145 -13.12 0.37 -27.84
N TYR A 146 -13.86 -0.10 -28.84
CA TYR A 146 -15.23 0.32 -29.10
C TYR A 146 -16.17 -0.87 -29.27
N MET A 147 -17.45 -0.66 -28.99
CA MET A 147 -18.55 -1.57 -29.25
C MET A 147 -19.51 -0.93 -30.26
N SER A 148 -20.03 -1.73 -31.19
CA SER A 148 -20.96 -1.25 -32.21
C SER A 148 -22.40 -1.69 -31.91
N PRO A 149 -23.30 -0.78 -31.50
CA PRO A 149 -24.71 -1.08 -31.24
C PRO A 149 -25.48 -1.65 -32.44
N GLU A 150 -25.13 -1.26 -33.67
CA GLU A 150 -25.83 -1.68 -34.88
C GLU A 150 -25.74 -3.20 -35.12
N ILE A 151 -24.60 -3.78 -34.76
CA ILE A 151 -24.29 -5.20 -34.99
C ILE A 151 -24.10 -6.00 -33.70
N SER A 152 -24.32 -5.37 -32.55
CA SER A 152 -24.52 -6.05 -31.26
C SER A 152 -26.01 -6.26 -31.06
N ASP A 153 -26.44 -7.49 -30.81
CA ASP A 153 -27.86 -7.85 -30.79
C ASP A 153 -28.27 -8.61 -29.52
N LYS A 154 -29.57 -8.56 -29.21
CA LYS A 154 -30.19 -9.31 -28.12
C LYS A 154 -31.58 -9.82 -28.53
N LEU A 155 -31.98 -10.97 -28.00
CA LEU A 155 -33.35 -11.44 -28.17
C LEU A 155 -34.33 -10.50 -27.46
N ASN A 156 -35.51 -10.31 -28.07
CA ASN A 156 -36.64 -9.61 -27.45
C ASN A 156 -37.31 -10.49 -26.38
N ASP A 157 -36.56 -10.79 -25.32
CA ASP A 157 -37.01 -11.51 -24.13
C ASP A 157 -37.08 -10.54 -22.94
N SER A 158 -38.16 -10.64 -22.17
CA SER A 158 -38.46 -9.77 -21.02
C SER A 158 -37.58 -10.07 -19.80
N LEU A 159 -36.77 -11.14 -19.83
CA LEU A 159 -36.00 -11.64 -18.69
C LEU A 159 -34.52 -11.91 -19.04
N LEU A 160 -33.87 -11.00 -19.79
CA LEU A 160 -32.41 -11.10 -19.99
C LEU A 160 -31.69 -11.11 -18.63
N ASP A 161 -30.91 -12.17 -18.41
CA ASP A 161 -30.17 -12.40 -17.17
C ASP A 161 -29.13 -11.27 -16.94
N PRO A 162 -29.08 -10.62 -15.77
CA PRO A 162 -28.00 -9.70 -15.42
C PRO A 162 -26.60 -10.28 -15.60
N GLN A 163 -26.40 -11.59 -15.39
CA GLN A 163 -25.12 -12.26 -15.61
C GLN A 163 -24.74 -12.32 -17.09
N LEU A 164 -25.71 -12.37 -18.01
CA LEU A 164 -25.45 -12.28 -19.44
C LEU A 164 -24.92 -10.90 -19.82
N LEU A 165 -25.47 -9.81 -19.27
CA LEU A 165 -24.93 -8.47 -19.54
C LEU A 165 -23.49 -8.32 -19.04
N ILE A 166 -23.19 -8.90 -17.87
CA ILE A 166 -21.82 -8.93 -17.34
C ILE A 166 -20.91 -9.69 -18.30
N HIS A 167 -21.33 -10.84 -18.81
CA HIS A 167 -20.59 -11.61 -19.79
C HIS A 167 -20.22 -10.76 -21.03
N GLU A 168 -21.20 -10.08 -21.63
CA GLU A 168 -20.95 -9.19 -22.77
C GLU A 168 -20.02 -8.01 -22.43
N GLN A 169 -20.15 -7.42 -21.23
CA GLN A 169 -19.23 -6.39 -20.77
C GLN A 169 -17.78 -6.91 -20.66
N TYR A 170 -17.58 -8.18 -20.31
CA TYR A 170 -16.23 -8.74 -20.20
C TYR A 170 -15.57 -9.08 -21.54
N HIS A 171 -16.34 -9.36 -22.59
CA HIS A 171 -15.82 -9.30 -23.97
C HIS A 171 -15.27 -7.91 -24.29
N PHE A 172 -16.01 -6.86 -23.93
CA PHE A 172 -15.54 -5.49 -24.14
C PHE A 172 -14.29 -5.15 -23.31
N ASN A 173 -14.21 -5.67 -22.08
CA ASN A 173 -13.02 -5.53 -21.22
C ASN A 173 -11.79 -6.25 -21.78
N ILE A 174 -11.96 -7.42 -22.42
CA ILE A 174 -10.89 -8.12 -23.13
C ILE A 174 -10.37 -7.24 -24.27
N THR A 175 -11.26 -6.63 -25.05
CA THR A 175 -10.89 -5.70 -26.13
C THR A 175 -10.09 -4.51 -25.61
N GLU A 176 -10.51 -3.89 -24.50
CA GLU A 176 -9.74 -2.81 -23.88
C GLU A 176 -8.36 -3.27 -23.42
N TYR A 177 -8.25 -4.44 -22.77
CA TYR A 177 -6.95 -4.96 -22.35
C TYR A 177 -5.97 -5.06 -23.53
N TYR A 178 -6.42 -5.59 -24.67
CA TYR A 178 -5.58 -5.68 -25.86
C TYR A 178 -5.32 -4.31 -26.51
N ALA A 179 -6.26 -3.37 -26.46
CA ALA A 179 -6.02 -1.98 -26.86
C ALA A 179 -4.92 -1.31 -26.01
N ARG A 180 -4.84 -1.61 -24.71
CA ARG A 180 -3.76 -1.13 -23.83
C ARG A 180 -2.41 -1.72 -24.19
N LEU A 181 -2.36 -3.02 -24.52
CA LEU A 181 -1.12 -3.66 -24.96
C LEU A 181 -0.64 -3.14 -26.32
N LEU A 182 -1.56 -2.82 -27.23
CA LEU A 182 -1.26 -2.16 -28.50
C LEU A 182 -0.68 -0.76 -28.25
N ARG A 183 -1.35 0.06 -27.44
CA ARG A 183 -0.85 1.39 -27.04
C ARG A 183 0.55 1.30 -26.43
N LYS A 184 0.75 0.40 -25.46
CA LYS A 184 2.05 0.15 -24.84
C LYS A 184 3.14 -0.12 -25.88
N ALA A 185 2.89 -1.03 -26.81
CA ALA A 185 3.89 -1.42 -27.81
C ALA A 185 4.24 -0.26 -28.76
N ILE A 186 3.26 0.56 -29.13
CA ILE A 186 3.49 1.75 -29.99
C ILE A 186 4.24 2.85 -29.23
N ILE A 187 3.91 3.07 -27.94
CA ILE A 187 4.59 4.05 -27.09
C ILE A 187 6.08 3.70 -26.94
N GLU A 188 6.41 2.41 -26.81
CA GLU A 188 7.79 1.93 -26.70
C GLU A 188 8.63 2.21 -27.96
N ILE A 189 8.00 2.30 -29.15
CA ILE A 189 8.67 2.71 -30.41
C ILE A 189 8.89 4.23 -30.43
N GLY A 190 7.87 5.01 -30.03
CA GLY A 190 7.93 6.47 -30.02
C GLY A 190 7.48 7.12 -31.33
N SER A 191 7.06 8.39 -31.24
CA SER A 191 6.40 9.12 -32.33
C SER A 191 7.29 9.33 -33.56
N ASP A 192 8.59 9.45 -33.35
CA ASP A 192 9.55 9.77 -34.41
C ASP A 192 9.99 8.54 -35.21
N GLU A 193 9.81 7.34 -34.64
CA GLU A 193 10.30 6.08 -35.21
C GLU A 193 9.17 5.17 -35.72
N VAL A 194 7.93 5.35 -35.23
CA VAL A 194 6.80 4.47 -35.59
C VAL A 194 6.43 4.56 -37.07
N THR A 195 6.39 3.43 -37.76
CA THR A 195 5.98 3.33 -39.17
C THR A 195 4.57 2.74 -39.33
N ILE A 196 3.97 2.92 -40.51
CA ILE A 196 2.68 2.29 -40.86
C ILE A 196 2.76 0.77 -40.77
N ASP A 197 3.90 0.17 -41.16
CA ASP A 197 4.10 -1.27 -41.12
C ASP A 197 4.18 -1.78 -39.66
N ASP A 198 4.80 -1.00 -38.76
CA ASP A 198 4.83 -1.33 -37.33
C ASP A 198 3.42 -1.31 -36.74
N VAL A 199 2.63 -0.27 -37.04
CA VAL A 199 1.25 -0.14 -36.56
C VAL A 199 0.39 -1.29 -37.04
N GLN A 200 0.44 -1.63 -38.34
CA GLN A 200 -0.34 -2.73 -38.90
C GLN A 200 0.08 -4.07 -38.28
N SER A 201 1.39 -4.34 -38.18
CA SER A 201 1.92 -5.58 -37.60
C SER A 201 1.52 -5.74 -36.12
N LEU A 202 1.59 -4.67 -35.33
CA LEU A 202 1.17 -4.68 -33.93
C LEU A 202 -0.34 -4.83 -33.79
N TYR A 203 -1.13 -4.16 -34.64
CA TYR A 203 -2.58 -4.30 -34.69
C TYR A 203 -2.97 -5.76 -34.96
N ASP A 204 -2.51 -6.35 -36.07
CA ASP A 204 -2.82 -7.73 -36.46
C ASP A 204 -2.46 -8.73 -35.34
N LYS A 205 -1.32 -8.49 -34.68
CA LYS A 205 -0.85 -9.29 -33.54
C LYS A 205 -1.80 -9.23 -32.34
N TYR A 206 -2.27 -8.05 -31.96
CA TYR A 206 -3.12 -7.90 -30.77
C TYR A 206 -4.58 -8.22 -31.03
N GLU A 207 -5.09 -7.97 -32.24
CA GLU A 207 -6.40 -8.44 -32.70
C GLU A 207 -6.46 -9.98 -32.68
N SER A 208 -5.47 -10.66 -33.27
CA SER A 208 -5.42 -12.13 -33.26
C SER A 208 -5.41 -12.71 -31.85
N LYS A 209 -4.74 -12.04 -30.90
CA LYS A 209 -4.71 -12.45 -29.49
C LYS A 209 -6.03 -12.18 -28.78
N ARG A 210 -6.66 -11.03 -29.05
CA ARG A 210 -7.99 -10.69 -28.54
C ARG A 210 -8.98 -11.76 -28.95
N ASP A 211 -9.06 -12.08 -30.24
CA ASP A 211 -9.99 -13.09 -30.76
C ASP A 211 -9.75 -14.45 -30.12
N SER A 212 -8.47 -14.85 -29.98
CA SER A 212 -8.12 -16.09 -29.30
C SER A 212 -8.63 -16.14 -27.85
N VAL A 213 -8.55 -15.02 -27.11
CA VAL A 213 -9.03 -14.97 -25.71
C VAL A 213 -10.55 -14.89 -25.62
N GLN A 214 -11.22 -14.19 -26.53
CA GLN A 214 -12.69 -14.17 -26.59
C GLN A 214 -13.24 -15.59 -26.77
N ILE A 215 -12.70 -16.36 -27.72
CA ILE A 215 -13.08 -17.77 -27.95
C ILE A 215 -12.86 -18.63 -26.70
N VAL A 216 -11.76 -18.42 -25.99
CA VAL A 216 -11.47 -19.17 -24.75
C VAL A 216 -12.45 -18.78 -23.64
N TYR A 217 -12.79 -17.51 -23.51
CA TYR A 217 -13.73 -17.02 -22.51
C TYR A 217 -15.14 -17.57 -22.73
N ASP A 218 -15.64 -17.51 -23.97
CA ASP A 218 -16.90 -18.13 -24.40
C ASP A 218 -16.95 -19.62 -24.08
N SER A 219 -15.90 -20.35 -24.48
CA SER A 219 -15.80 -21.80 -24.31
C SER A 219 -15.78 -22.23 -22.85
N ILE A 220 -15.01 -21.54 -22.01
CA ILE A 220 -14.87 -21.89 -20.58
C ILE A 220 -16.12 -21.52 -19.80
N SER A 221 -16.71 -20.35 -20.08
CA SER A 221 -17.96 -19.92 -19.43
C SER A 221 -19.21 -20.59 -20.00
N GLU A 222 -19.10 -21.33 -21.11
CA GLU A 222 -20.22 -21.81 -21.91
C GLU A 222 -21.22 -20.68 -22.19
N HIS A 223 -20.73 -19.54 -22.68
CA HIS A 223 -21.51 -18.34 -22.99
C HIS A 223 -22.43 -17.89 -21.85
N ASN A 224 -21.89 -17.80 -20.63
CA ASN A 224 -22.56 -17.47 -19.36
C ASN A 224 -23.25 -18.60 -18.59
N VAL A 225 -23.33 -19.82 -19.13
CA VAL A 225 -24.00 -20.94 -18.45
C VAL A 225 -23.22 -21.38 -17.18
N LYS A 226 -21.89 -21.28 -17.20
CA LYS A 226 -21.01 -21.63 -16.07
C LYS A 226 -20.60 -20.38 -15.27
N ASN A 227 -21.47 -19.95 -14.36
CA ASN A 227 -21.26 -18.76 -13.52
C ASN A 227 -19.95 -18.77 -12.72
N HIS A 228 -19.50 -19.93 -12.21
CA HIS A 228 -18.24 -20.02 -11.46
C HIS A 228 -17.04 -19.74 -12.35
N GLU A 229 -16.99 -20.36 -13.54
CA GLU A 229 -15.92 -20.17 -14.52
C GLU A 229 -15.94 -18.75 -15.11
N GLN A 230 -17.13 -18.22 -15.38
CA GLN A 230 -17.31 -16.83 -15.80
C GLN A 230 -16.69 -15.90 -14.75
N ARG A 231 -17.09 -16.04 -13.47
CA ARG A 231 -16.64 -15.15 -12.40
C ARG A 231 -15.13 -15.20 -12.17
N TYR A 232 -14.52 -16.38 -12.29
CA TYR A 232 -13.06 -16.50 -12.25
C TYR A 232 -12.41 -15.65 -13.36
N TRP A 233 -12.90 -15.77 -14.59
CA TRP A 233 -12.38 -14.99 -15.72
C TRP A 233 -12.63 -13.49 -15.56
N GLU A 234 -13.77 -13.09 -15.00
CA GLU A 234 -14.04 -11.69 -14.65
C GLU A 234 -12.94 -11.11 -13.77
N LEU A 235 -12.62 -11.80 -12.65
CA LEU A 235 -11.57 -11.38 -11.71
C LEU A 235 -10.17 -11.37 -12.35
N LYS A 236 -9.91 -12.31 -13.26
CA LYS A 236 -8.66 -12.40 -14.03
C LYS A 236 -8.53 -11.25 -15.03
N ILE A 237 -9.59 -10.90 -15.77
CA ILE A 237 -9.58 -9.77 -16.71
C ILE A 237 -9.45 -8.45 -15.95
N ASP A 238 -10.16 -8.31 -14.83
CA ASP A 238 -10.05 -7.19 -13.90
C ASP A 238 -8.60 -6.97 -13.43
N GLU A 239 -7.87 -8.06 -13.16
CA GLU A 239 -6.44 -8.04 -12.84
C GLU A 239 -5.60 -7.53 -14.01
N LEU A 240 -5.80 -8.07 -15.21
CA LEU A 240 -5.06 -7.66 -16.40
C LEU A 240 -5.26 -6.17 -16.72
N LEU A 241 -6.46 -5.64 -16.50
CA LEU A 241 -6.75 -4.21 -16.60
C LEU A 241 -6.03 -3.39 -15.52
N ARG A 242 -5.95 -3.87 -14.27
CA ARG A 242 -5.15 -3.21 -13.22
C ARG A 242 -3.67 -3.15 -13.56
N GLU A 243 -3.11 -4.23 -14.11
CA GLU A 243 -1.69 -4.30 -14.50
C GLU A 243 -1.32 -3.34 -15.65
N THR A 244 -2.30 -2.98 -16.47
CA THR A 244 -2.14 -2.11 -17.64
C THR A 244 -2.71 -0.71 -17.43
N ALA A 245 -3.09 -0.35 -16.20
CA ALA A 245 -3.80 0.90 -15.89
C ALA A 245 -3.08 2.18 -16.32
N TYR A 246 -1.74 2.17 -16.41
CA TYR A 246 -0.98 3.31 -16.96
C TYR A 246 -1.44 3.66 -18.37
N TYR A 247 -1.71 2.65 -19.19
CA TYR A 247 -2.08 2.81 -20.59
C TYR A 247 -3.58 3.01 -20.80
N THR A 248 -4.31 3.61 -19.85
CA THR A 248 -5.78 3.78 -19.95
C THR A 248 -6.18 4.90 -20.92
N SER A 249 -5.37 5.96 -21.09
CA SER A 249 -5.68 7.05 -22.03
C SER A 249 -5.64 6.56 -23.48
N PRO A 250 -6.71 6.73 -24.28
CA PRO A 250 -6.75 6.32 -25.68
C PRO A 250 -5.73 7.04 -26.57
N ASP A 251 -5.49 8.32 -26.30
CA ASP A 251 -4.66 9.17 -27.13
C ASP A 251 -3.18 9.01 -26.74
N LEU A 252 -2.38 8.50 -27.70
CA LEU A 252 -0.95 8.29 -27.53
C LEU A 252 -0.19 9.59 -27.20
N ASN A 253 -0.71 10.76 -27.58
CA ASN A 253 -0.07 12.03 -27.28
C ASN A 253 -0.08 12.41 -25.80
N HIS A 254 -0.94 11.76 -25.00
CA HIS A 254 -0.94 11.94 -23.55
C HIS A 254 0.30 11.36 -22.86
N TYR A 255 1.02 10.43 -23.52
CA TYR A 255 2.17 9.77 -22.93
C TYR A 255 3.44 10.50 -23.30
N TYR A 256 4.13 11.03 -22.29
CA TYR A 256 5.42 11.69 -22.50
C TYR A 256 6.41 10.80 -23.26
N ASP A 257 6.47 9.51 -22.93
CA ASP A 257 7.42 8.57 -23.54
C ASP A 257 7.20 8.37 -25.05
N PHE A 258 6.01 8.70 -25.56
CA PHE A 258 5.71 8.63 -26.99
C PHE A 258 6.29 9.82 -27.75
N ASN A 259 6.00 11.06 -27.32
CA ASN A 259 6.36 12.28 -28.06
C ASN A 259 7.66 12.95 -27.60
N LYS A 260 8.07 12.75 -26.34
CA LYS A 260 9.26 13.32 -25.68
C LYS A 260 9.55 14.78 -26.01
N SER A 261 9.09 15.70 -25.17
CA SER A 261 9.40 17.14 -25.30
C SER A 261 9.97 17.71 -24.01
N ASP A 262 10.54 18.92 -24.04
CA ASP A 262 10.98 19.58 -22.81
C ASP A 262 9.80 19.79 -21.84
N THR A 263 10.04 19.55 -20.54
CA THR A 263 9.06 19.73 -19.47
C THR A 263 9.74 20.14 -18.16
N ASP A 264 9.02 20.90 -17.35
CA ASP A 264 9.38 21.20 -15.97
C ASP A 264 8.75 20.22 -14.96
N PHE A 265 7.92 19.27 -15.41
CA PHE A 265 7.13 18.39 -14.56
C PHE A 265 7.64 16.94 -14.55
N TYR A 266 7.69 16.34 -13.37
CA TYR A 266 8.29 15.02 -13.14
C TYR A 266 7.54 14.22 -12.07
N ARG A 267 7.45 12.89 -12.20
CA ARG A 267 6.91 12.03 -11.13
C ARG A 267 7.87 11.86 -9.96
N GLN A 268 9.18 11.80 -10.26
CA GLN A 268 10.19 11.51 -9.26
C GLN A 268 11.32 12.53 -9.33
N ILE A 269 11.83 12.91 -8.15
CA ILE A 269 13.01 13.74 -8.01
C ILE A 269 13.93 13.18 -6.93
N LEU A 270 15.22 13.46 -7.02
CA LEU A 270 16.20 13.13 -6.00
C LEU A 270 17.08 14.34 -5.69
N GLN A 271 17.16 14.71 -4.41
CA GLN A 271 18.06 15.75 -3.93
C GLN A 271 19.47 15.17 -3.69
N THR A 272 20.47 15.74 -4.34
CA THR A 272 21.88 15.38 -4.11
C THR A 272 22.43 16.01 -2.83
N PHE A 273 23.64 15.62 -2.42
CA PHE A 273 24.29 16.24 -1.26
C PHE A 273 24.48 17.75 -1.40
N ASN A 274 24.90 18.23 -2.58
CA ASN A 274 25.02 19.66 -2.86
C ASN A 274 23.66 20.29 -3.23
N SER A 275 22.55 19.64 -2.91
CA SER A 275 21.19 20.12 -3.13
C SER A 275 20.88 20.42 -4.60
N ASN A 276 21.54 19.71 -5.53
CA ASN A 276 21.07 19.63 -6.91
C ASN A 276 19.82 18.75 -6.97
N ILE A 277 18.90 19.06 -7.90
CA ILE A 277 17.70 18.25 -8.13
C ILE A 277 17.89 17.46 -9.41
N LEU A 278 17.99 16.13 -9.24
CA LEU A 278 17.93 15.16 -10.32
C LEU A 278 16.45 14.83 -10.56
N THR A 279 16.01 14.86 -11.81
CA THR A 279 14.62 14.68 -12.20
C THR A 279 14.43 13.36 -12.95
N SER A 280 13.27 12.74 -12.84
CA SER A 280 13.00 11.41 -13.41
C SER A 280 11.51 11.22 -13.69
N TYR A 281 11.21 10.41 -14.71
CA TYR A 281 9.83 10.18 -15.18
C TYR A 281 9.13 11.50 -15.52
N PRO A 282 9.61 12.20 -16.56
CA PRO A 282 9.00 13.44 -17.04
C PRO A 282 7.55 13.22 -17.46
N ILE A 283 6.73 14.25 -17.27
CA ILE A 283 5.29 14.23 -17.60
C ILE A 283 4.87 15.55 -18.21
N TYR A 284 3.69 15.55 -18.82
CA TYR A 284 3.04 16.80 -19.23
C TYR A 284 2.38 17.52 -18.05
N LYS A 285 2.17 18.83 -18.20
CA LYS A 285 1.54 19.65 -17.16
C LYS A 285 0.13 19.16 -16.85
N GLU A 286 -0.59 18.67 -17.84
CA GLU A 286 -1.96 18.18 -17.74
C GLU A 286 -2.05 16.93 -16.86
N GLU A 287 -0.94 16.19 -16.70
CA GLU A 287 -0.86 14.95 -15.93
C GLU A 287 -0.63 15.15 -14.43
N ILE A 288 -0.35 16.37 -13.97
CA ILE A 288 -0.17 16.66 -12.53
C ILE A 288 -1.43 16.37 -11.72
N LYS A 289 -2.60 16.28 -12.38
CA LYS A 289 -3.89 15.91 -11.78
C LYS A 289 -3.95 14.48 -11.26
N TYR A 290 -2.99 13.63 -11.63
CA TYR A 290 -2.95 12.23 -11.21
C TYR A 290 -1.78 11.99 -10.25
N GLY A 291 -2.04 11.67 -8.99
CA GLY A 291 -1.01 11.24 -8.05
C GLY A 291 0.05 12.30 -7.74
N GLU A 292 1.21 11.84 -7.28
CA GLU A 292 2.33 12.71 -6.92
C GLU A 292 3.11 13.21 -8.15
N SER A 293 3.49 14.48 -8.12
CA SER A 293 4.33 15.11 -9.14
C SER A 293 5.08 16.34 -8.62
N TYR A 294 6.10 16.75 -9.35
CA TYR A 294 6.99 17.85 -9.01
C TYR A 294 7.17 18.77 -10.22
N GLU A 295 7.02 20.07 -10.01
CA GLU A 295 7.46 21.10 -10.96
C GLU A 295 8.83 21.61 -10.50
N VAL A 296 9.84 21.60 -11.39
CA VAL A 296 11.23 21.97 -11.07
C VAL A 296 11.67 23.13 -11.95
N ILE A 297 11.63 24.34 -11.41
CA ILE A 297 11.99 25.57 -12.10
C ILE A 297 13.42 25.94 -11.73
N LYS A 298 14.33 25.93 -12.70
CA LYS A 298 15.74 26.29 -12.51
C LYS A 298 16.01 27.71 -13.00
N SER A 299 16.78 28.45 -12.21
CA SER A 299 17.31 29.78 -12.52
C SER A 299 18.80 29.82 -12.20
N TRP A 300 19.50 30.90 -12.57
CA TRP A 300 20.97 31.01 -12.47
C TRP A 300 21.57 30.50 -11.15
N ASN A 301 20.93 30.78 -10.00
CA ASN A 301 21.38 30.33 -8.69
C ASN A 301 20.27 29.74 -7.80
N THR A 302 19.07 29.59 -8.32
CA THR A 302 17.89 29.21 -7.55
C THR A 302 17.19 28.04 -8.23
N THR A 303 16.81 27.03 -7.47
CA THR A 303 15.88 25.98 -7.89
C THR A 303 14.62 26.06 -7.05
N MET A 304 13.48 26.23 -7.70
CA MET A 304 12.17 26.14 -7.06
C MET A 304 11.55 24.79 -7.40
N ILE A 305 11.10 24.09 -6.37
CA ILE A 305 10.38 22.81 -6.50
C ILE A 305 8.98 23.02 -5.94
N LYS A 306 7.96 22.69 -6.70
CA LYS A 306 6.57 22.64 -6.22
C LYS A 306 6.09 21.19 -6.23
N PHE A 307 5.49 20.75 -5.14
CA PHE A 307 4.92 19.41 -5.01
C PHE A 307 3.41 19.45 -5.21
N TYR A 308 2.92 18.64 -6.14
CA TYR A 308 1.51 18.46 -6.40
C TYR A 308 1.12 17.03 -6.02
N LYS A 309 -0.07 16.90 -5.43
CA LYS A 309 -0.76 15.62 -5.32
C LYS A 309 -2.18 15.80 -5.84
N ASP A 310 -2.52 15.02 -6.85
CA ASP A 310 -3.83 15.04 -7.52
C ASP A 310 -4.18 16.46 -8.02
N GLY A 311 -3.19 17.12 -8.63
CA GLY A 311 -3.28 18.47 -9.22
C GLY A 311 -3.25 19.62 -8.21
N LYS A 312 -3.27 19.32 -6.91
CA LYS A 312 -3.29 20.32 -5.85
C LYS A 312 -1.89 20.51 -5.27
N LEU A 313 -1.45 21.75 -5.24
CA LEU A 313 -0.25 22.17 -4.53
C LEU A 313 -0.48 22.00 -3.01
N ASN A 314 0.25 21.09 -2.37
CA ASN A 314 0.05 20.77 -0.96
C ASN A 314 1.34 20.34 -0.26
N ASN A 315 1.34 20.24 1.07
CA ASN A 315 2.53 19.80 1.79
C ASN A 315 2.72 18.28 1.65
N GLY A 316 3.80 17.85 1.01
CA GLY A 316 4.11 16.43 0.82
C GLY A 316 5.43 16.19 0.08
N GLY A 317 5.54 15.02 -0.55
CA GLY A 317 6.71 14.60 -1.32
C GLY A 317 7.99 14.43 -0.50
N ILE A 318 9.13 14.32 -1.18
CA ILE A 318 10.45 14.10 -0.53
C ILE A 318 10.82 15.20 0.47
N PHE A 319 10.29 16.41 0.28
CA PHE A 319 10.54 17.55 1.15
C PHE A 319 9.48 17.75 2.22
N LYS A 320 8.37 16.98 2.24
CA LYS A 320 7.23 17.18 3.16
C LYS A 320 6.74 18.64 3.22
N THR A 321 6.69 19.33 2.06
CA THR A 321 6.25 20.73 1.93
C THR A 321 5.77 21.01 0.52
N ALA A 322 4.93 22.04 0.35
CA ALA A 322 4.36 22.39 -0.95
C ALA A 322 5.37 23.06 -1.89
N ILE A 323 6.14 24.02 -1.39
CA ILE A 323 7.13 24.73 -2.19
C ILE A 323 8.47 24.67 -1.46
N THR A 324 9.50 24.22 -2.17
CA THR A 324 10.88 24.25 -1.70
C THR A 324 11.69 25.19 -2.59
N LYS A 325 12.31 26.21 -1.99
CA LYS A 325 13.22 27.12 -2.71
C LYS A 325 14.63 26.87 -2.26
N ILE A 326 15.50 26.43 -3.17
CA ILE A 326 16.92 26.19 -2.93
C ILE A 326 17.70 27.31 -3.60
N THR A 327 18.47 28.07 -2.84
CA THR A 327 19.37 29.13 -3.34
C THR A 327 20.81 28.71 -3.10
N LYS A 328 21.65 28.86 -4.12
CA LYS A 328 23.09 28.60 -4.04
C LYS A 328 23.85 29.92 -4.23
N ASN A 329 24.75 30.28 -3.34
CA ASN A 329 25.57 31.48 -3.50
C ASN A 329 26.97 31.12 -4.04
N TRP A 330 27.76 32.15 -4.38
CA TRP A 330 29.06 32.01 -5.04
C TRP A 330 30.11 31.21 -4.23
N PHE A 331 29.90 31.01 -2.93
CA PHE A 331 30.82 30.30 -2.02
C PHE A 331 30.30 28.91 -1.58
N ASP A 332 29.50 28.23 -2.41
CA ASP A 332 28.85 26.95 -2.09
C ASP A 332 27.86 26.98 -0.90
N ASP A 333 27.56 28.17 -0.37
CA ASP A 333 26.51 28.36 0.62
C ASP A 333 25.15 28.01 0.03
N ILE A 334 24.38 27.23 0.78
CA ILE A 334 23.07 26.74 0.36
C ILE A 334 22.01 27.15 1.38
N GLU A 335 20.97 27.79 0.89
CA GLU A 335 19.82 28.18 1.69
C GLU A 335 18.55 27.55 1.10
N ILE A 336 17.83 26.80 1.93
CA ILE A 336 16.59 26.10 1.54
C ILE A 336 15.46 26.62 2.40
N HIS A 337 14.37 27.05 1.76
CA HIS A 337 13.15 27.47 2.42
C HIS A 337 12.01 26.51 2.09
N TYR A 338 11.18 26.23 3.09
CA TYR A 338 10.04 25.32 3.00
C TYR A 338 8.74 26.09 3.24
N TYR A 339 7.91 26.22 2.21
CA TYR A 339 6.65 26.95 2.25
C TYR A 339 5.45 26.03 2.07
N ASN A 340 4.33 26.46 2.64
CA ASN A 340 2.98 25.99 2.34
C ASN A 340 2.55 26.47 0.94
N ALA A 341 1.40 25.96 0.48
CA ALA A 341 0.85 26.32 -0.83
C ALA A 341 0.49 27.82 -0.96
N ASN A 342 0.19 28.49 0.14
CA ASN A 342 -0.06 29.93 0.22
C ASN A 342 1.22 30.77 0.42
N GLU A 343 2.39 30.19 0.18
CA GLU A 343 3.70 30.83 0.29
C GLU A 343 4.10 31.29 1.70
N THR A 344 3.32 30.94 2.73
CA THR A 344 3.74 31.10 4.13
C THR A 344 4.69 29.98 4.54
N TYR A 345 5.56 30.21 5.53
CA TYR A 345 6.44 29.15 6.04
C TYR A 345 5.66 27.96 6.60
N ASN A 346 6.13 26.75 6.30
CA ASN A 346 5.53 25.52 6.81
C ASN A 346 5.96 25.27 8.27
N THR A 347 5.21 25.83 9.21
CA THR A 347 5.44 25.74 10.66
C THR A 347 5.05 24.39 11.29
N LYS A 348 4.46 23.47 10.53
CA LYS A 348 4.26 22.08 10.98
C LYS A 348 5.57 21.29 11.06
N ARG A 349 6.62 21.79 10.40
CA ARG A 349 7.97 21.24 10.49
C ARG A 349 8.66 21.78 11.73
N THR A 350 9.67 21.05 12.21
CA THR A 350 10.57 21.55 13.27
C THR A 350 11.35 22.79 12.83
N HIS A 351 11.60 22.95 11.53
CA HIS A 351 12.24 24.11 10.92
C HIS A 351 11.66 24.38 9.53
N CYS A 352 11.63 25.65 9.13
CA CYS A 352 11.17 26.08 7.81
C CYS A 352 12.27 26.72 6.95
N VAL A 353 13.46 26.97 7.53
CA VAL A 353 14.66 27.38 6.80
C VAL A 353 15.85 26.50 7.21
N TYR A 354 16.60 26.06 6.22
CA TYR A 354 17.87 25.35 6.34
C TYR A 354 18.97 26.19 5.69
N LYS A 355 20.09 26.39 6.39
CA LYS A 355 21.27 27.06 5.84
C LYS A 355 22.49 26.18 6.02
N ARG A 356 23.26 26.02 4.95
CA ARG A 356 24.59 25.44 4.96
C ARG A 356 25.58 26.51 4.58
N SER A 357 26.48 26.84 5.50
CA SER A 357 27.61 27.72 5.25
C SER A 357 28.91 26.93 5.14
N VAL A 358 29.84 27.40 4.32
CA VAL A 358 31.21 26.86 4.28
C VAL A 358 32.11 27.66 5.23
N ASP A 359 32.77 26.97 6.16
CA ASP A 359 33.73 27.53 7.12
C ASP A 359 35.01 26.67 7.05
N ASP A 360 36.04 27.21 6.39
CA ASP A 360 37.23 26.45 5.94
C ASP A 360 36.85 25.15 5.18
N ASP A 361 37.30 23.99 5.68
CA ASP A 361 37.01 22.66 5.10
C ASP A 361 35.72 22.01 5.67
N ILE A 362 34.95 22.75 6.49
CA ILE A 362 33.77 22.25 7.18
C ILE A 362 32.52 22.95 6.64
N ARG A 363 31.53 22.18 6.22
CA ARG A 363 30.20 22.71 5.87
C ARG A 363 29.27 22.55 7.06
N VAL A 364 28.74 23.66 7.57
CA VAL A 364 27.92 23.69 8.78
C VAL A 364 26.46 23.91 8.43
N ASN A 365 25.62 22.95 8.79
CA ASN A 365 24.17 23.00 8.61
C ASN A 365 23.48 23.57 9.85
N LYS A 366 22.61 24.55 9.65
CA LYS A 366 21.86 25.28 10.68
C LYS A 366 20.37 25.34 10.30
N TYR A 367 19.51 25.36 11.31
CA TYR A 367 18.05 25.23 11.16
C TYR A 367 17.36 26.39 11.86
N PHE A 368 16.32 26.95 11.22
CA PHE A 368 15.62 28.13 11.72
C PHE A 368 14.09 27.99 11.60
N ASN A 369 13.39 28.61 12.54
CA ASN A 369 11.94 28.80 12.49
C ASN A 369 11.57 29.98 11.58
N GLU A 370 10.28 30.28 11.50
CA GLU A 370 9.72 31.31 10.63
C GLU A 370 10.08 32.74 11.05
N GLN A 371 10.47 32.95 12.32
CA GLN A 371 11.00 34.21 12.83
C GLN A 371 12.51 34.38 12.59
N GLY A 372 13.18 33.36 12.02
CA GLY A 372 14.62 33.36 11.80
C GLY A 372 15.46 33.04 13.05
N GLU A 373 14.83 32.49 14.08
CA GLU A 373 15.50 32.03 15.30
C GLU A 373 16.03 30.60 15.08
N ARG A 374 17.20 30.32 15.68
CA ARG A 374 17.79 28.98 15.61
C ARG A 374 16.99 27.98 16.43
N VAL A 375 16.73 26.81 15.85
CA VAL A 375 16.00 25.71 16.48
C VAL A 375 16.76 24.40 16.36
N ALA A 376 16.48 23.45 17.25
CA ALA A 376 16.96 22.09 17.11
C ALA A 376 16.04 21.30 16.17
N TYR A 377 16.63 20.54 15.24
CA TYR A 377 15.92 19.49 14.52
C TYR A 377 16.06 18.15 15.26
N GLU A 378 15.26 17.15 14.86
CA GLU A 378 15.21 15.75 15.35
C GLU A 378 16.30 15.34 16.37
N ASN A 379 15.89 14.83 17.53
CA ASN A 379 16.78 14.41 18.62
C ASN A 379 17.67 15.52 19.22
N GLY A 380 17.23 16.78 19.15
CA GLY A 380 17.92 17.90 19.80
C GLY A 380 19.16 18.39 19.05
N ILE A 381 19.30 18.03 17.77
CA ILE A 381 20.43 18.45 16.94
C ILE A 381 20.23 19.91 16.54
N TYR A 382 21.11 20.77 17.01
CA TYR A 382 21.10 22.21 16.75
C TYR A 382 21.91 22.59 15.51
N GLU A 383 22.95 21.81 15.20
CA GLU A 383 23.72 21.91 13.95
C GLU A 383 24.40 20.59 13.57
N THR A 384 24.72 20.46 12.28
CA THR A 384 25.48 19.33 11.74
C THR A 384 26.72 19.83 11.01
N HIS A 385 27.88 19.28 11.35
CA HIS A 385 29.16 19.64 10.73
C HIS A 385 29.57 18.56 9.73
N TRP A 386 29.84 18.97 8.49
CA TRP A 386 30.30 18.09 7.41
C TRP A 386 31.76 18.36 7.08
N ARG A 387 32.65 17.42 7.39
CA ARG A 387 34.07 17.49 7.02
C ARG A 387 34.32 16.63 5.79
N PHE A 388 34.81 17.24 4.72
CA PHE A 388 35.16 16.55 3.49
C PHE A 388 36.56 15.95 3.61
N ILE A 389 36.70 14.67 3.24
CA ILE A 389 38.03 14.04 3.07
C ILE A 389 38.52 14.32 1.64
N ASN A 390 37.58 14.25 0.69
CA ASN A 390 37.72 14.61 -0.72
C ASN A 390 36.30 14.81 -1.30
N ASP A 391 36.20 15.18 -2.57
CA ASP A 391 34.92 15.49 -3.24
C ASP A 391 33.89 14.35 -3.22
N THR A 392 34.33 13.11 -3.00
CA THR A 392 33.47 11.91 -3.01
C THR A 392 33.17 11.35 -1.62
N ILE A 393 33.79 11.87 -0.55
CA ILE A 393 33.66 11.32 0.81
C ILE A 393 33.58 12.43 1.86
N ALA A 394 32.54 12.40 2.70
CA ALA A 394 32.36 13.35 3.80
C ALA A 394 31.89 12.69 5.10
N TYR A 395 32.31 13.26 6.23
CA TYR A 395 31.87 12.90 7.59
C TYR A 395 30.88 13.93 8.12
N SER A 396 29.75 13.47 8.64
CA SER A 396 28.80 14.31 9.38
C SER A 396 28.87 14.06 10.88
N SER A 397 28.81 15.12 11.69
CA SER A 397 28.77 15.08 13.16
C SER A 397 27.66 15.99 13.68
N TYR A 398 26.98 15.58 14.75
CA TYR A 398 25.79 16.27 15.28
C TYR A 398 26.07 16.95 16.61
N TYR A 399 25.57 18.17 16.79
CA TYR A 399 25.81 18.96 18.00
C TYR A 399 24.51 19.56 18.55
N ASN A 400 24.39 19.58 19.88
CA ASN A 400 23.27 20.24 20.56
C ASN A 400 23.50 21.76 20.69
N LYS A 401 22.58 22.47 21.36
CA LYS A 401 22.65 23.93 21.54
C LYS A 401 23.88 24.36 22.36
N GLU A 402 24.35 23.51 23.27
CA GLU A 402 25.54 23.73 24.09
C GLU A 402 26.86 23.40 23.37
N GLY A 403 26.81 22.91 22.12
CA GLY A 403 27.99 22.52 21.34
C GLY A 403 28.56 21.15 21.71
N LEU A 404 27.83 20.33 22.46
CA LEU A 404 28.21 18.96 22.78
C LEU A 404 27.86 18.02 21.63
N ASN A 405 28.76 17.10 21.30
CA ASN A 405 28.50 16.08 20.30
C ASN A 405 27.46 15.07 20.82
N ILE A 406 26.39 14.90 20.05
CA ILE A 406 25.25 14.06 20.42
C ILE A 406 24.96 13.02 19.33
N LYS A 407 24.05 12.10 19.64
CA LYS A 407 23.60 11.07 18.70
C LYS A 407 22.44 11.56 17.85
N ASN A 408 22.37 11.08 16.62
CA ASN A 408 21.20 11.26 15.76
C ASN A 408 20.04 10.33 16.13
N LYS A 409 18.98 10.33 15.30
CA LYS A 409 17.82 9.43 15.43
C LYS A 409 18.16 7.94 15.44
N ASP A 410 19.22 7.55 14.75
CA ASP A 410 19.69 6.16 14.65
C ASP A 410 20.64 5.78 15.81
N LYS A 411 20.77 6.66 16.83
CA LYS A 411 21.65 6.53 17.99
C LYS A 411 23.17 6.52 17.64
N VAL A 412 23.55 7.16 16.53
CA VAL A 412 24.93 7.24 16.01
C VAL A 412 25.50 8.66 16.15
N PHE A 413 26.81 8.79 16.42
CA PHE A 413 27.48 10.10 16.62
C PHE A 413 27.98 10.74 15.33
N HIS A 414 28.50 9.91 14.41
CA HIS A 414 28.96 10.39 13.10
C HIS A 414 28.50 9.46 11.97
N VAL A 415 28.22 10.03 10.81
CA VAL A 415 27.94 9.25 9.60
C VAL A 415 28.89 9.67 8.48
N LYS A 416 29.62 8.71 7.93
CA LYS A 416 30.49 8.90 6.77
C LYS A 416 29.74 8.51 5.50
N LYS A 417 29.67 9.39 4.51
CA LYS A 417 28.95 9.18 3.25
C LYS A 417 29.89 9.18 2.07
N TYR A 418 29.55 8.36 1.07
CA TYR A 418 30.25 8.23 -0.20
C TYR A 418 29.30 8.62 -1.34
N PHE A 419 29.79 9.47 -2.24
CA PHE A 419 29.01 10.06 -3.31
C PHE A 419 29.48 9.57 -4.69
N ASP A 420 28.54 9.32 -5.58
CA ASP A 420 28.85 9.01 -6.98
C ASP A 420 29.11 10.28 -7.81
N GLN A 421 29.40 10.13 -9.10
CA GLN A 421 29.64 11.26 -10.01
C GLN A 421 28.44 12.21 -10.17
N LYS A 422 27.24 11.79 -9.78
CA LYS A 422 26.02 12.62 -9.76
C LYS A 422 25.71 13.12 -8.35
N GLU A 423 26.67 13.04 -7.42
CA GLU A 423 26.58 13.45 -6.02
C GLU A 423 25.50 12.71 -5.20
N ARG A 424 25.08 11.53 -5.66
CA ARG A 424 24.13 10.67 -4.94
C ARG A 424 24.88 9.84 -3.93
N VAL A 425 24.29 9.65 -2.74
CA VAL A 425 24.86 8.78 -1.72
C VAL A 425 24.73 7.33 -2.18
N PHE A 426 25.85 6.67 -2.47
CA PHE A 426 25.85 5.24 -2.82
C PHE A 426 26.35 4.36 -1.68
N LYS A 427 26.97 4.96 -0.65
CA LYS A 427 27.32 4.24 0.58
C LYS A 427 27.30 5.18 1.78
N TYR A 428 26.92 4.68 2.96
CA TYR A 428 27.26 5.34 4.22
C TYR A 428 27.60 4.35 5.35
N GLU A 429 28.32 4.86 6.33
CA GLU A 429 28.90 4.11 7.45
C GLU A 429 28.66 4.87 8.79
N SER A 430 28.26 4.14 9.83
CA SER A 430 27.91 4.68 11.16
C SER A 430 29.06 4.59 12.17
N TYR A 431 29.34 5.66 12.92
CA TYR A 431 30.49 5.76 13.83
C TYR A 431 30.13 6.30 15.23
N ASP A 432 30.88 5.83 16.23
CA ASP A 432 30.82 6.33 17.61
C ASP A 432 31.62 7.62 17.82
N ASN A 433 31.51 8.23 19.00
CA ASN A 433 32.20 9.50 19.35
C ASN A 433 33.75 9.38 19.37
N HIS A 434 34.32 8.19 19.17
CA HIS A 434 35.76 7.96 19.04
C HIS A 434 36.16 7.63 17.59
N ASN A 435 35.29 7.90 16.61
CA ASN A 435 35.46 7.56 15.20
C ASN A 435 35.68 6.06 14.94
N LYS A 436 35.11 5.19 15.79
CA LYS A 436 35.07 3.74 15.54
C LYS A 436 33.73 3.34 14.95
N LEU A 437 33.77 2.44 13.97
CA LEU A 437 32.58 1.94 13.30
C LEU A 437 31.65 1.28 14.34
N MET A 438 30.38 1.67 14.35
CA MET A 438 29.40 1.22 15.31
C MET A 438 28.12 0.78 14.62
N ASN A 439 27.39 -0.11 15.28
CA ASN A 439 26.02 -0.41 14.87
C ASN A 439 25.07 0.68 15.38
N ASP A 440 24.09 1.03 14.55
CA ASP A 440 22.93 1.84 14.87
C ASP A 440 21.89 1.05 15.69
N ILE A 441 20.73 1.65 15.90
CA ILE A 441 19.62 1.04 16.65
C ILE A 441 19.13 -0.29 16.04
N ASP A 442 19.24 -0.46 14.72
CA ASP A 442 18.83 -1.65 13.96
C ASP A 442 19.94 -2.71 13.89
N ASN A 443 21.04 -2.52 14.63
CA ASN A 443 22.23 -3.34 14.62
C ASN A 443 23.02 -3.31 13.29
N LEU A 444 22.87 -2.25 12.50
CA LEU A 444 23.51 -2.07 11.19
C LEU A 444 24.54 -0.95 11.23
N SER A 445 25.47 -0.95 10.29
CA SER A 445 26.52 0.07 10.24
C SER A 445 26.81 0.56 8.84
N ILE A 446 26.78 -0.33 7.86
CA ILE A 446 27.14 -0.02 6.48
C ILE A 446 25.92 -0.19 5.59
N TYR A 447 25.69 0.80 4.75
CA TYR A 447 24.55 0.88 3.86
C TYR A 447 25.06 1.18 2.46
N GLU A 448 24.70 0.36 1.47
CA GLU A 448 25.10 0.52 0.08
C GLU A 448 23.88 0.60 -0.84
N PHE A 449 23.93 1.51 -1.80
CA PHE A 449 22.84 1.82 -2.72
C PHE A 449 23.35 1.74 -4.16
N ARG A 450 22.54 1.17 -5.04
CA ARG A 450 22.71 1.34 -6.48
C ARG A 450 21.46 1.98 -7.04
N TYR A 451 21.65 2.81 -8.05
CA TYR A 451 20.56 3.56 -8.67
C TYR A 451 20.30 3.11 -10.10
N THR A 452 19.08 3.30 -10.58
CA THR A 452 18.72 3.24 -12.00
C THR A 452 19.24 4.47 -12.74
N ASN A 453 19.11 4.47 -14.06
CA ASN A 453 19.40 5.65 -14.88
C ASN A 453 18.45 6.82 -14.54
N ASN A 454 17.20 6.50 -14.21
CA ASN A 454 16.17 7.42 -13.72
C ASN A 454 16.26 7.64 -12.19
N HIS A 455 17.47 7.59 -11.63
CA HIS A 455 17.76 7.98 -10.25
C HIS A 455 17.00 7.26 -9.12
N MET A 456 16.24 6.20 -9.40
CA MET A 456 15.56 5.38 -8.40
C MET A 456 16.50 4.35 -7.79
N TYR A 457 16.23 3.88 -6.56
CA TYR A 457 17.01 2.81 -5.95
C TYR A 457 16.83 1.49 -6.72
N LYS A 458 17.87 1.01 -7.39
CA LYS A 458 17.88 -0.29 -8.09
C LYS A 458 18.12 -1.45 -7.13
N SER A 459 19.04 -1.26 -6.18
CA SER A 459 19.33 -2.25 -5.16
C SER A 459 19.88 -1.59 -3.91
N TYR A 460 19.80 -2.32 -2.82
CA TYR A 460 20.10 -1.82 -1.50
C TYR A 460 20.70 -2.94 -0.65
N LYS A 461 21.84 -2.68 -0.01
CA LYS A 461 22.56 -3.66 0.85
C LYS A 461 22.87 -3.07 2.22
N LYS A 462 22.63 -3.84 3.27
CA LYS A 462 22.94 -3.49 4.67
C LYS A 462 23.95 -4.47 5.25
N PHE A 463 24.86 -3.96 6.08
CA PHE A 463 25.84 -4.75 6.80
C PHE A 463 25.99 -4.24 8.23
N ASP A 464 26.41 -5.11 9.13
CA ASP A 464 26.87 -4.75 10.46
C ASP A 464 28.23 -4.04 10.43
N LYS A 465 28.72 -3.60 11.59
CA LYS A 465 30.06 -2.98 11.76
C LYS A 465 31.24 -3.89 11.41
N HIS A 466 31.02 -5.18 11.15
CA HIS A 466 32.05 -6.11 10.71
C HIS A 466 31.99 -6.35 9.19
N GLY A 467 31.09 -5.66 8.48
CA GLY A 467 30.87 -5.82 7.04
C GLY A 467 30.13 -7.12 6.69
N LYS A 468 29.44 -7.74 7.66
CA LYS A 468 28.64 -8.95 7.45
C LYS A 468 27.18 -8.58 7.27
N TYR A 469 26.46 -9.35 6.45
CA TYR A 469 25.02 -9.20 6.34
C TYR A 469 24.35 -9.51 7.70
N PRO A 470 23.33 -8.73 8.09
CA PRO A 470 22.53 -8.98 9.29
C PRO A 470 21.65 -10.20 9.03
N ILE A 471 22.16 -11.38 9.40
CA ILE A 471 21.54 -12.68 9.10
C ILE A 471 20.11 -12.80 9.71
N ASN A 472 19.74 -11.87 10.60
CA ASN A 472 18.46 -11.77 11.30
C ASN A 472 17.43 -10.81 10.66
N SER A 473 17.68 -10.29 9.46
CA SER A 473 16.76 -9.35 8.79
C SER A 473 16.60 -9.67 7.32
N ASP A 474 15.41 -10.02 6.86
CA ASP A 474 15.23 -10.39 5.44
C ASP A 474 15.29 -9.21 4.46
N SER A 475 15.49 -7.99 4.99
CA SER A 475 15.58 -6.73 4.24
C SER A 475 17.03 -6.23 4.08
N TYR A 476 18.03 -7.11 4.12
CA TYR A 476 19.43 -6.70 4.02
C TYR A 476 20.01 -6.62 2.63
N ASN A 477 19.45 -7.32 1.64
CA ASN A 477 19.88 -7.23 0.25
C ASN A 477 18.62 -7.27 -0.61
N LEU A 478 18.21 -6.10 -1.07
CA LEU A 478 16.96 -5.89 -1.78
C LEU A 478 17.23 -5.40 -3.19
N LYS A 479 16.42 -5.87 -4.13
CA LYS A 479 16.35 -5.36 -5.49
C LYS A 479 14.95 -4.84 -5.79
N TYR A 480 14.89 -3.70 -6.47
CA TYR A 480 13.64 -3.05 -6.84
C TYR A 480 13.46 -2.99 -8.34
N VAL A 481 12.21 -3.11 -8.78
CA VAL A 481 11.75 -2.88 -10.15
C VAL A 481 10.63 -1.84 -10.07
N TYR A 482 10.62 -0.90 -11.01
CA TYR A 482 9.63 0.18 -11.04
C TYR A 482 8.76 0.08 -12.29
N ASP A 483 7.54 0.61 -12.21
CA ASP A 483 6.65 0.79 -13.36
C ASP A 483 7.06 2.03 -14.19
N GLU A 484 6.28 2.30 -15.23
CA GLU A 484 6.45 3.40 -16.18
C GLU A 484 6.38 4.79 -15.53
N ARG A 485 5.89 4.91 -14.29
CA ARG A 485 5.78 6.17 -13.54
C ARG A 485 6.81 6.29 -12.41
N GLY A 486 7.65 5.27 -12.23
CA GLY A 486 8.61 5.22 -11.13
C GLY A 486 8.03 4.74 -9.80
N LEU A 487 6.86 4.11 -9.81
CA LEU A 487 6.28 3.45 -8.63
C LEU A 487 6.87 2.04 -8.49
N MET A 488 7.10 1.57 -7.26
CA MET A 488 7.74 0.27 -7.02
C MET A 488 6.82 -0.86 -7.48
N LYS A 489 7.14 -1.51 -8.59
CA LYS A 489 6.42 -2.69 -9.09
C LYS A 489 6.85 -3.97 -8.39
N LYS A 490 8.15 -4.17 -8.13
CA LYS A 490 8.64 -5.35 -7.42
C LYS A 490 9.66 -5.02 -6.36
N ARG A 491 9.58 -5.71 -5.22
CA ARG A 491 10.65 -5.85 -4.22
C ARG A 491 11.08 -7.30 -4.18
N ILE A 492 12.38 -7.56 -4.31
CA ILE A 492 12.95 -8.91 -4.35
C ILE A 492 13.99 -9.04 -3.24
N ASN A 493 13.81 -10.03 -2.37
CA ASN A 493 14.73 -10.41 -1.31
C ASN A 493 15.85 -11.28 -1.87
N LEU A 494 17.10 -10.94 -1.56
CA LEU A 494 18.29 -11.63 -2.03
C LEU A 494 19.19 -12.03 -0.86
N ASP A 495 19.90 -13.14 -1.00
CA ASP A 495 20.92 -13.56 -0.05
C ASP A 495 22.25 -12.80 -0.25
N GLU A 496 23.27 -13.13 0.54
CA GLU A 496 24.61 -12.54 0.48
C GLU A 496 25.30 -12.72 -0.89
N HIS A 497 24.90 -13.74 -1.65
CA HIS A 497 25.41 -14.11 -2.97
C HIS A 497 24.56 -13.53 -4.11
N ASN A 498 23.51 -12.78 -3.79
CA ASN A 498 22.51 -12.22 -4.72
C ASN A 498 21.59 -13.25 -5.39
N PHE A 499 21.41 -14.43 -4.79
CA PHE A 499 20.36 -15.36 -5.17
C PHE A 499 19.07 -15.03 -4.44
N LYS A 500 17.92 -15.38 -5.04
CA LYS A 500 16.61 -15.21 -4.42
C LYS A 500 16.50 -16.03 -3.14
N ILE A 501 15.97 -15.40 -2.10
CA ILE A 501 15.76 -16.00 -0.78
C ILE A 501 14.38 -15.61 -0.27
N ASN A 502 13.72 -16.54 0.43
CA ASN A 502 12.49 -16.26 1.16
C ASN A 502 12.84 -15.51 2.45
N ASP A 503 11.99 -14.58 2.85
CA ASP A 503 11.95 -14.05 4.20
C ASP A 503 11.34 -15.07 5.18
N ASN A 504 11.23 -14.70 6.45
CA ASN A 504 10.66 -15.56 7.48
C ASN A 504 9.19 -15.92 7.26
N GLU A 505 8.47 -15.22 6.37
CA GLU A 505 7.09 -15.51 5.96
C GLU A 505 7.04 -16.37 4.68
N GLY A 506 8.18 -16.89 4.20
CA GLY A 506 8.24 -17.64 2.94
C GLY A 506 8.22 -16.76 1.67
N VAL A 507 8.23 -15.43 1.80
CA VAL A 507 8.09 -14.50 0.66
C VAL A 507 9.45 -14.04 0.15
N CYS A 508 9.66 -14.15 -1.16
CA CYS A 508 10.85 -13.60 -1.82
C CYS A 508 10.53 -12.34 -2.63
N ILE A 509 9.34 -12.30 -3.24
CA ILE A 509 8.95 -11.26 -4.18
C ILE A 509 7.60 -10.70 -3.77
N HIS A 510 7.54 -9.40 -3.57
CA HIS A 510 6.28 -8.65 -3.55
C HIS A 510 6.11 -7.95 -4.89
N ASP A 511 4.98 -8.16 -5.54
CA ASP A 511 4.57 -7.54 -6.80
C ASP A 511 3.40 -6.58 -6.56
N TYR A 512 3.43 -5.39 -7.15
CA TYR A 512 2.47 -4.32 -6.89
C TYR A 512 1.92 -3.73 -8.20
N CYS A 513 0.63 -3.40 -8.19
CA CYS A 513 -0.01 -2.62 -9.25
C CYS A 513 -0.65 -1.37 -8.67
N TYR A 514 -0.80 -0.33 -9.50
CA TYR A 514 -1.30 0.97 -9.06
C TYR A 514 -2.32 1.52 -10.06
N ASP A 515 -3.34 2.21 -9.56
CA ASP A 515 -4.24 3.04 -10.39
C ASP A 515 -3.50 4.25 -10.97
N ILE A 516 -4.17 5.06 -11.79
CA ILE A 516 -3.61 6.26 -12.41
C ILE A 516 -3.14 7.31 -11.39
N TYR A 517 -3.74 7.36 -10.19
CA TYR A 517 -3.38 8.27 -9.10
C TYR A 517 -2.21 7.76 -8.25
N GLY A 518 -1.70 6.57 -8.53
CA GLY A 518 -0.59 5.96 -7.80
C GLY A 518 -1.00 5.26 -6.50
N ASN A 519 -2.30 5.00 -6.30
CA ASN A 519 -2.76 4.16 -5.19
C ASN A 519 -2.55 2.68 -5.52
N THR A 520 -2.05 1.89 -4.58
CA THR A 520 -1.86 0.44 -4.77
C THR A 520 -3.21 -0.26 -4.92
N THR A 521 -3.46 -0.87 -6.07
CA THR A 521 -4.72 -1.57 -6.37
C THR A 521 -4.59 -3.09 -6.26
N GLN A 522 -3.36 -3.60 -6.27
CA GLN A 522 -3.08 -5.01 -6.16
C GLN A 522 -1.70 -5.24 -5.53
N SER A 523 -1.60 -6.26 -4.67
CA SER A 523 -0.33 -6.85 -4.29
C SER A 523 -0.36 -8.38 -4.39
N LYS A 524 0.75 -9.00 -4.80
CA LYS A 524 0.94 -10.45 -4.88
C LYS A 524 2.27 -10.87 -4.27
N ARG A 525 2.34 -12.09 -3.74
CA ARG A 525 3.51 -12.63 -3.03
C ARG A 525 4.00 -13.93 -3.66
N TYR A 526 5.30 -14.03 -3.89
CA TYR A 526 5.91 -15.23 -4.45
C TYR A 526 7.14 -15.65 -3.67
N ASN A 527 7.36 -16.96 -3.55
CA ASN A 527 8.59 -17.51 -3.00
C ASN A 527 9.76 -17.39 -3.99
N LYS A 528 10.95 -17.84 -3.59
CA LYS A 528 12.19 -17.72 -4.38
C LYS A 528 12.15 -18.47 -5.72
N MET A 529 11.25 -19.44 -5.87
CA MET A 529 11.01 -20.19 -7.11
C MET A 529 10.03 -19.48 -8.05
N ASN A 530 9.47 -18.33 -7.63
CA ASN A 530 8.35 -17.62 -8.23
C ASN A 530 7.00 -18.36 -8.13
N SER A 531 6.87 -19.31 -7.21
CA SER A 531 5.57 -19.91 -6.91
C SER A 531 4.76 -18.98 -6.01
N PRO A 532 3.43 -18.88 -6.19
CA PRO A 532 2.54 -18.21 -5.25
C PRO A 532 2.73 -18.74 -3.82
N VAL A 533 2.69 -17.85 -2.83
CA VAL A 533 2.79 -18.19 -1.41
C VAL A 533 1.81 -17.35 -0.59
N LEU A 534 1.29 -17.91 0.51
CA LEU A 534 0.31 -17.24 1.39
C LEU A 534 0.98 -16.37 2.46
N GLY A 535 2.15 -16.80 2.94
CA GLY A 535 2.83 -16.22 4.10
C GLY A 535 1.97 -16.26 5.37
N ASP A 536 2.43 -15.56 6.42
CA ASP A 536 1.80 -15.61 7.75
C ASP A 536 0.39 -14.97 7.78
N ASP A 537 0.10 -14.05 6.87
CA ASP A 537 -1.20 -13.37 6.75
C ASP A 537 -2.27 -14.22 6.03
N ASP A 538 -1.91 -15.42 5.56
CA ASP A 538 -2.78 -16.38 4.91
C ASP A 538 -3.49 -15.84 3.64
N TYR A 539 -2.75 -15.17 2.74
CA TYR A 539 -3.28 -14.75 1.44
C TYR A 539 -2.20 -14.61 0.36
N PHE A 540 -2.56 -14.91 -0.89
CA PHE A 540 -1.66 -14.72 -2.03
C PHE A 540 -1.78 -13.33 -2.65
N GLN A 541 -3.02 -12.86 -2.84
CA GLN A 541 -3.33 -11.60 -3.53
C GLN A 541 -4.21 -10.70 -2.66
N TRP A 542 -3.90 -9.41 -2.62
CA TRP A 542 -4.76 -8.39 -2.01
C TRP A 542 -5.14 -7.35 -3.06
N VAL A 543 -6.43 -7.08 -3.19
CA VAL A 543 -7.01 -6.16 -4.17
C VAL A 543 -7.75 -5.04 -3.45
N THR A 544 -7.48 -3.80 -3.86
CA THR A 544 -8.15 -2.61 -3.36
C THR A 544 -8.59 -1.72 -4.54
N LYS A 545 -9.82 -1.23 -4.52
CA LYS A 545 -10.32 -0.23 -5.48
C LYS A 545 -10.57 1.09 -4.76
N TYR A 546 -10.38 2.20 -5.48
CA TYR A 546 -10.55 3.55 -4.96
C TYR A 546 -11.55 4.33 -5.83
N ASP A 547 -12.19 5.33 -5.24
CA ASP A 547 -12.87 6.37 -6.01
C ASP A 547 -11.89 7.45 -6.52
N SER A 548 -12.41 8.43 -7.26
CA SER A 548 -11.62 9.50 -7.88
C SER A 548 -10.92 10.45 -6.90
N ILE A 549 -11.23 10.37 -5.60
CA ILE A 549 -10.57 11.17 -4.57
C ILE A 549 -9.75 10.30 -3.60
N GLY A 550 -9.52 9.03 -3.95
CA GLY A 550 -8.62 8.12 -3.24
C GLY A 550 -9.24 7.44 -2.00
N ARG A 551 -10.57 7.41 -1.86
CA ARG A 551 -11.24 6.63 -0.80
C ARG A 551 -11.43 5.19 -1.25
N VAL A 552 -11.20 4.22 -0.38
CA VAL A 552 -11.34 2.79 -0.68
C VAL A 552 -12.82 2.44 -0.90
N THR A 553 -13.17 1.92 -2.07
CA THR A 553 -14.53 1.47 -2.41
C THR A 553 -14.68 -0.05 -2.40
N PHE A 554 -13.58 -0.78 -2.46
CA PHE A 554 -13.54 -2.23 -2.39
C PHE A 554 -12.21 -2.71 -1.82
N ASP A 555 -12.25 -3.74 -0.98
CA ASP A 555 -11.07 -4.36 -0.39
C ASP A 555 -11.29 -5.88 -0.22
N ALA A 556 -10.39 -6.70 -0.76
CA ALA A 556 -10.52 -8.16 -0.70
C ALA A 556 -9.16 -8.88 -0.77
N LYS A 557 -9.02 -9.95 0.00
CA LYS A 557 -7.86 -10.85 -0.03
C LYS A 557 -8.26 -12.17 -0.68
N TYR A 558 -7.34 -12.77 -1.43
CA TYR A 558 -7.57 -14.00 -2.18
C TYR A 558 -6.42 -14.98 -1.96
N TYR A 559 -6.78 -16.26 -1.91
CA TYR A 559 -5.87 -17.38 -2.19
C TYR A 559 -5.51 -17.41 -3.69
N MET A 560 -4.80 -18.43 -4.15
CA MET A 560 -4.50 -18.60 -5.57
C MET A 560 -5.79 -18.82 -6.38
N GLU A 561 -5.72 -18.66 -7.71
CA GLU A 561 -6.88 -18.79 -8.62
C GLU A 561 -8.08 -17.91 -8.22
N HIS A 562 -7.82 -16.70 -7.73
CA HIS A 562 -8.84 -15.70 -7.37
C HIS A 562 -9.90 -16.20 -6.37
N THR A 563 -9.55 -17.19 -5.55
CA THR A 563 -10.43 -17.72 -4.51
C THR A 563 -10.45 -16.77 -3.32
N LEU A 564 -11.60 -16.18 -2.99
CA LEU A 564 -11.79 -15.20 -1.93
C LEU A 564 -11.45 -15.80 -0.56
N ARG A 565 -10.60 -15.12 0.21
CA ARG A 565 -10.26 -15.46 1.59
C ARG A 565 -11.26 -14.81 2.54
N PHE A 566 -11.76 -15.59 3.49
CA PHE A 566 -12.62 -15.11 4.57
C PHE A 566 -11.79 -14.90 5.85
N TYR A 567 -12.17 -13.93 6.67
CA TYR A 567 -11.66 -13.78 8.03
C TYR A 567 -12.35 -14.77 8.98
N ASP A 568 -11.83 -14.92 10.20
CA ASP A 568 -12.32 -15.90 11.20
C ASP A 568 -13.79 -15.69 11.59
N ASP A 569 -14.31 -14.47 11.45
CA ASP A 569 -15.72 -14.14 11.65
C ASP A 569 -16.58 -14.42 10.40
N ASN A 570 -16.02 -15.04 9.36
CA ASN A 570 -16.60 -15.17 8.03
C ASN A 570 -16.84 -13.82 7.33
N TRP A 571 -16.06 -12.78 7.60
CA TRP A 571 -16.06 -11.59 6.73
C TRP A 571 -15.27 -11.88 5.44
N GLY A 572 -15.88 -11.65 4.28
CA GLY A 572 -15.28 -11.87 2.95
C GLY A 572 -14.63 -10.60 2.40
N ALA A 573 -15.15 -10.13 1.25
CA ALA A 573 -14.74 -8.85 0.68
C ALA A 573 -15.51 -7.69 1.32
N SER A 574 -14.87 -6.52 1.38
CA SER A 574 -15.47 -5.29 1.89
C SER A 574 -15.81 -4.38 0.72
N LYS A 575 -17.10 -4.12 0.48
CA LYS A 575 -17.55 -3.04 -0.40
C LYS A 575 -17.87 -1.81 0.44
N LEU A 576 -17.43 -0.63 0.04
CA LEU A 576 -17.58 0.60 0.82
C LEU A 576 -18.30 1.69 0.04
N GLU A 577 -19.20 2.39 0.72
CA GLU A 577 -19.93 3.53 0.21
C GLU A 577 -19.78 4.73 1.14
N TYR A 578 -19.76 5.93 0.55
CA TYR A 578 -19.56 7.20 1.25
C TYR A 578 -20.70 8.16 0.92
N PRO A 579 -21.87 8.05 1.58
CA PRO A 579 -22.98 8.99 1.37
C PRO A 579 -22.60 10.45 1.62
N ASN A 580 -21.62 10.69 2.50
CA ASN A 580 -21.01 12.00 2.79
C ASN A 580 -19.67 11.79 3.54
N ASP A 581 -18.98 12.88 3.89
CA ASP A 581 -17.68 12.83 4.58
C ASP A 581 -17.74 12.27 6.02
N SER A 582 -18.92 12.22 6.62
CA SER A 582 -19.15 11.78 8.00
C SER A 582 -19.71 10.36 8.11
N LEU A 583 -20.02 9.67 7.00
CA LEU A 583 -20.61 8.34 7.03
C LEU A 583 -19.90 7.40 6.05
N ILE A 584 -19.47 6.25 6.55
CA ILE A 584 -18.93 5.14 5.76
C ILE A 584 -19.85 3.95 5.97
N ILE A 585 -20.34 3.35 4.90
CA ILE A 585 -21.11 2.10 4.95
C ILE A 585 -20.23 1.00 4.36
N LYS A 586 -19.98 -0.05 5.14
CA LYS A 586 -19.16 -1.21 4.75
C LYS A 586 -20.07 -2.44 4.64
N TYR A 587 -20.05 -3.11 3.50
CA TYR A 587 -20.83 -4.31 3.20
C TYR A 587 -19.92 -5.54 3.13
N ASN A 588 -20.36 -6.65 3.71
CA ASN A 588 -19.72 -7.97 3.62
C ASN A 588 -20.22 -8.71 2.39
N VAL A 589 -19.38 -8.86 1.36
CA VAL A 589 -19.77 -9.48 0.10
C VAL A 589 -18.91 -10.68 -0.25
N ASP A 590 -19.53 -11.69 -0.85
CA ASP A 590 -18.86 -12.91 -1.30
C ASP A 590 -18.13 -12.70 -2.63
N ALA A 591 -17.53 -13.76 -3.18
CA ALA A 591 -16.77 -13.69 -4.44
C ALA A 591 -17.66 -13.26 -5.62
N TYR A 592 -18.96 -13.50 -5.55
CA TYR A 592 -19.98 -13.16 -6.56
C TYR A 592 -20.65 -11.80 -6.28
N ASN A 593 -20.15 -11.04 -5.30
CA ASN A 593 -20.67 -9.75 -4.89
C ASN A 593 -22.09 -9.83 -4.26
N ASN A 594 -22.47 -10.99 -3.71
CA ASN A 594 -23.68 -11.15 -2.92
C ASN A 594 -23.43 -10.71 -1.47
N LEU A 595 -24.38 -9.98 -0.89
CA LEU A 595 -24.36 -9.60 0.52
C LEU A 595 -24.66 -10.82 1.41
N PHE A 596 -23.87 -11.03 2.46
CA PHE A 596 -24.06 -12.15 3.37
C PHE A 596 -23.71 -11.81 4.82
N ASN A 597 -24.31 -12.53 5.77
CA ASN A 597 -24.05 -12.39 7.19
C ASN A 597 -22.77 -13.14 7.56
N ASP A 598 -21.95 -12.51 8.38
CA ASP A 598 -20.83 -13.12 9.07
C ASP A 598 -21.34 -14.01 10.25
N ASP A 599 -20.43 -14.66 10.98
CA ASP A 599 -20.75 -15.56 12.10
C ASP A 599 -21.38 -14.84 13.31
N THR A 600 -21.43 -13.51 13.27
CA THR A 600 -22.06 -12.63 14.26
C THR A 600 -23.37 -12.02 13.75
N ASP A 601 -23.92 -12.54 12.66
CA ASP A 601 -25.12 -12.03 11.97
C ASP A 601 -24.98 -10.62 11.37
N VAL A 602 -23.74 -10.14 11.18
CA VAL A 602 -23.46 -8.83 10.60
C VAL A 602 -23.16 -8.95 9.10
N ALA A 603 -23.82 -8.15 8.28
CA ALA A 603 -23.50 -7.98 6.86
C ALA A 603 -23.13 -6.54 6.50
N ILE A 604 -23.55 -5.56 7.33
CA ILE A 604 -23.37 -4.14 7.04
C ILE A 604 -22.92 -3.42 8.31
N VAL A 605 -21.87 -2.61 8.19
CA VAL A 605 -21.37 -1.72 9.26
C VAL A 605 -21.48 -0.27 8.81
N LYS A 606 -22.25 0.53 9.56
CA LYS A 606 -22.34 1.99 9.36
C LYS A 606 -21.45 2.70 10.38
N LYS A 607 -20.41 3.35 9.88
CA LYS A 607 -19.38 4.06 10.64
C LYS A 607 -19.51 5.57 10.50
N TYR A 608 -19.79 6.25 11.60
CA TYR A 608 -20.00 7.69 11.65
C TYR A 608 -18.75 8.40 12.16
N LYS A 609 -18.35 9.47 11.48
CA LYS A 609 -17.13 10.24 11.77
C LYS A 609 -17.41 11.69 12.09
N ASN A 610 -16.63 12.25 13.01
CA ASN A 610 -16.64 13.68 13.33
C ASN A 610 -15.79 14.49 12.31
N SER A 611 -15.70 15.81 12.51
CA SER A 611 -14.92 16.71 11.65
C SER A 611 -13.39 16.45 11.68
N LYS A 612 -12.88 15.83 12.75
CA LYS A 612 -11.48 15.36 12.88
C LYS A 612 -11.24 14.00 12.20
N LYS A 613 -12.26 13.40 11.58
CA LYS A 613 -12.27 12.06 10.95
C LYS A 613 -12.15 10.88 11.93
N GLU A 614 -12.38 11.13 13.21
CA GLU A 614 -12.45 10.11 14.27
C GLU A 614 -13.81 9.42 14.23
N THR A 615 -13.86 8.12 14.50
CA THR A 615 -15.11 7.34 14.48
C THR A 615 -15.85 7.54 15.79
N ILE A 616 -17.05 8.10 15.77
CA ILE A 616 -17.84 8.38 16.99
C ILE A 616 -18.96 7.38 17.23
N LYS A 617 -19.34 6.62 16.20
CA LYS A 617 -20.40 5.61 16.29
C LYS A 617 -20.24 4.55 15.20
N ASP A 618 -20.35 3.28 15.57
CA ASP A 618 -20.49 2.14 14.66
C ASP A 618 -21.85 1.47 14.91
N VAL A 619 -22.55 1.06 13.84
CA VAL A 619 -23.86 0.37 13.91
C VAL A 619 -23.85 -0.85 12.99
N TYR A 620 -24.31 -1.98 13.49
CA TYR A 620 -24.26 -3.28 12.81
C TYR A 620 -25.64 -3.74 12.36
N PHE A 621 -25.75 -4.11 11.08
CA PHE A 621 -26.97 -4.64 10.47
C PHE A 621 -26.72 -5.98 9.81
N ASP A 622 -27.77 -6.80 9.75
CA ASP A 622 -27.81 -8.02 8.94
C ASP A 622 -28.00 -7.68 7.45
N LYS A 623 -28.00 -8.71 6.60
CA LYS A 623 -28.19 -8.57 5.15
C LYS A 623 -29.56 -8.02 4.73
N ASN A 624 -30.55 -7.98 5.64
CA ASN A 624 -31.88 -7.44 5.40
C ASN A 624 -32.02 -6.01 5.97
N GLU A 625 -30.90 -5.37 6.32
CA GLU A 625 -30.85 -4.04 6.95
C GLU A 625 -31.57 -3.93 8.30
N SER A 626 -31.78 -5.06 8.98
CA SER A 626 -32.23 -5.09 10.38
C SER A 626 -31.03 -5.07 11.32
N TYR A 627 -31.20 -4.62 12.56
CA TYR A 627 -30.11 -4.71 13.56
C TYR A 627 -29.59 -6.15 13.65
N ALA A 628 -28.28 -6.30 13.53
CA ALA A 628 -27.64 -7.61 13.58
C ALA A 628 -27.89 -8.29 14.93
N LYS A 629 -27.99 -9.62 14.95
CA LYS A 629 -28.17 -10.41 16.18
C LYS A 629 -26.83 -10.88 16.71
N THR A 630 -25.95 -9.92 17.04
CA THR A 630 -24.61 -10.21 17.52
C THR A 630 -24.64 -11.08 18.78
N LYS A 631 -23.60 -11.89 19.00
CA LYS A 631 -23.50 -12.86 20.11
C LYS A 631 -23.73 -12.25 21.50
N ASN A 632 -23.36 -10.99 21.69
CA ASN A 632 -23.52 -10.25 22.95
C ASN A 632 -24.74 -9.30 22.95
N GLY A 633 -25.49 -9.22 21.85
CA GLY A 633 -26.64 -8.33 21.69
C GLY A 633 -26.26 -6.86 21.49
N VAL A 634 -24.97 -6.55 21.32
CA VAL A 634 -24.49 -5.19 21.04
C VAL A 634 -24.61 -4.94 19.54
N VAL A 635 -25.45 -3.98 19.17
CA VAL A 635 -25.71 -3.62 17.76
C VAL A 635 -25.18 -2.23 17.41
N GLN A 636 -24.69 -1.51 18.41
CA GLN A 636 -24.11 -0.18 18.24
C GLN A 636 -22.99 0.05 19.26
N TYR A 637 -21.88 0.64 18.81
CA TYR A 637 -20.87 1.23 19.69
C TYR A 637 -20.85 2.75 19.56
N LEU A 638 -20.63 3.44 20.68
CA LEU A 638 -20.35 4.87 20.73
C LEU A 638 -18.94 5.11 21.25
N TYR A 639 -18.26 6.11 20.68
CA TYR A 639 -16.91 6.50 21.07
C TYR A 639 -16.83 7.99 21.37
N LYS A 640 -16.01 8.36 22.36
CA LYS A 640 -15.67 9.77 22.64
C LYS A 640 -14.16 9.96 22.67
N TYR A 641 -13.74 11.16 22.30
CA TYR A 641 -12.34 11.57 22.24
C TYR A 641 -12.13 12.87 23.01
N ASP A 642 -10.93 13.07 23.55
CA ASP A 642 -10.47 14.36 24.04
C ASP A 642 -9.98 15.27 22.91
N ASP A 643 -9.53 16.48 23.24
CA ASP A 643 -9.06 17.45 22.23
C ASP A 643 -7.77 17.01 21.50
N ASN A 644 -6.97 16.16 22.15
CA ASN A 644 -5.74 15.59 21.60
C ASN A 644 -5.99 14.37 20.71
N GLY A 645 -7.24 13.91 20.60
CA GLY A 645 -7.64 12.75 19.80
C GLY A 645 -7.46 11.41 20.52
N ASN A 646 -7.27 11.41 21.84
CA ASN A 646 -7.25 10.18 22.62
C ASN A 646 -8.68 9.70 22.88
N GLN A 647 -8.96 8.41 22.65
CA GLN A 647 -10.27 7.82 22.94
C GLN A 647 -10.46 7.73 24.46
N ILE A 648 -11.47 8.43 25.00
CA ILE A 648 -11.76 8.51 26.44
C ILE A 648 -12.96 7.65 26.86
N GLU A 649 -13.79 7.21 25.91
CA GLU A 649 -14.97 6.39 26.19
C GLU A 649 -15.30 5.44 25.03
N GLU A 650 -15.74 4.23 25.36
CA GLU A 650 -16.36 3.25 24.47
C GLU A 650 -17.60 2.66 25.16
N VAL A 651 -18.73 2.62 24.46
CA VAL A 651 -20.03 2.16 25.01
C VAL A 651 -20.68 1.20 24.03
N GLY A 652 -21.10 0.02 24.50
CA GLY A 652 -21.93 -0.93 23.74
C GLY A 652 -23.42 -0.75 24.05
N LEU A 653 -24.26 -0.74 23.00
CA LEU A 653 -25.70 -0.55 23.10
C LEU A 653 -26.49 -1.65 22.38
N ASP A 654 -27.66 -1.99 22.92
CA ASP A 654 -28.65 -2.85 22.25
C ASP A 654 -29.50 -2.08 21.23
N SER A 655 -30.44 -2.77 20.57
CA SER A 655 -31.32 -2.19 19.54
C SER A 655 -32.37 -1.20 20.09
N LEU A 656 -32.46 -1.05 21.41
CA LEU A 656 -33.31 -0.09 22.12
C LEU A 656 -32.49 1.05 22.74
N GLU A 657 -31.20 1.17 22.38
CA GLU A 657 -30.24 2.16 22.89
C GLU A 657 -29.93 2.03 24.40
N ASN A 658 -30.16 0.87 25.00
CA ASN A 658 -29.74 0.60 26.38
C ASN A 658 -28.29 0.07 26.42
N LEU A 659 -27.57 0.35 27.51
CA LEU A 659 -26.24 -0.20 27.75
C LEU A 659 -26.28 -1.74 27.71
N LYS A 660 -25.38 -2.32 26.92
CA LYS A 660 -25.28 -3.76 26.73
C LYS A 660 -23.85 -4.24 26.90
N ALA A 661 -23.68 -5.26 27.72
CA ALA A 661 -22.36 -5.79 28.02
C ALA A 661 -21.75 -6.51 26.81
N PHE A 662 -20.54 -6.11 26.39
CA PHE A 662 -19.80 -6.73 25.29
C PHE A 662 -18.70 -7.69 25.75
N GLN A 663 -18.26 -7.59 27.01
CA GLN A 663 -17.26 -8.48 27.60
C GLN A 663 -17.48 -8.62 29.10
N ALA A 664 -17.64 -9.85 29.62
CA ALA A 664 -18.00 -10.08 31.02
C ALA A 664 -19.25 -9.26 31.40
N ASP A 665 -19.17 -8.41 32.44
CA ASP A 665 -20.24 -7.48 32.82
C ASP A 665 -20.02 -6.04 32.30
N VAL A 666 -19.04 -5.83 31.40
CA VAL A 666 -18.64 -4.50 30.90
C VAL A 666 -19.52 -4.09 29.72
N ALA A 667 -20.24 -2.98 29.87
CA ALA A 667 -20.98 -2.29 28.82
C ALA A 667 -20.33 -0.96 28.40
N LYS A 668 -19.43 -0.41 29.24
CA LYS A 668 -18.72 0.85 28.97
C LYS A 668 -17.30 0.83 29.54
N ILE A 669 -16.36 1.37 28.78
CA ILE A 669 -14.95 1.55 29.18
C ILE A 669 -14.62 3.04 29.11
N CYS A 670 -13.95 3.56 30.14
CA CYS A 670 -13.42 4.92 30.16
C CYS A 670 -11.91 4.93 30.35
N TRP A 671 -11.23 5.86 29.69
CA TRP A 671 -9.79 6.03 29.77
C TRP A 671 -9.39 7.44 30.19
N GLU A 672 -8.32 7.54 30.96
CA GLU A 672 -7.69 8.82 31.34
C GLU A 672 -6.23 8.84 30.87
N TYR A 673 -5.77 10.01 30.45
CA TYR A 673 -4.45 10.22 29.84
C TYR A 673 -3.66 11.30 30.57
N ASP A 674 -2.33 11.19 30.55
CA ASP A 674 -1.43 12.26 31.02
C ASP A 674 -1.18 13.33 29.93
N VAL A 675 -0.38 14.35 30.27
CA VAL A 675 -0.02 15.46 29.36
C VAL A 675 0.80 15.03 28.14
N ASN A 676 1.36 13.82 28.15
CA ASN A 676 2.13 13.24 27.04
C ASN A 676 1.28 12.26 26.21
N ASN A 677 -0.04 12.22 26.42
CA ASN A 677 -0.98 11.28 25.80
C ASN A 677 -0.75 9.80 26.18
N ASN A 678 -0.12 9.53 27.32
CA ASN A 678 -0.01 8.18 27.84
C ASN A 678 -1.28 7.81 28.63
N LYS A 679 -1.85 6.63 28.38
CA LYS A 679 -3.03 6.12 29.09
C LYS A 679 -2.67 5.75 30.53
N ILE A 680 -3.12 6.51 31.52
CA ILE A 680 -2.78 6.31 32.94
C ILE A 680 -3.83 5.49 33.71
N LYS A 681 -5.06 5.42 33.22
CA LYS A 681 -6.15 4.68 33.88
C LYS A 681 -7.18 4.14 32.90
N THR A 682 -7.74 2.99 33.22
CA THR A 682 -8.94 2.40 32.60
C THR A 682 -9.98 2.13 33.69
N SER A 683 -11.25 2.47 33.46
CA SER A 683 -12.38 2.16 34.35
C SER A 683 -13.48 1.43 33.59
N TYR A 684 -14.11 0.44 34.22
CA TYR A 684 -15.14 -0.41 33.60
C TYR A 684 -16.51 -0.20 34.23
N TYR A 685 -17.57 -0.11 33.41
CA TYR A 685 -18.96 0.09 33.86
C TYR A 685 -19.90 -0.93 33.22
N ASN A 686 -20.95 -1.32 33.96
CA ASN A 686 -21.91 -2.34 33.58
C ASN A 686 -23.17 -1.75 32.91
N GLU A 687 -24.15 -2.59 32.61
CA GLU A 687 -25.43 -2.19 31.96
C GLU A 687 -26.26 -1.19 32.79
N GLU A 688 -25.97 -1.02 34.09
CA GLU A 688 -26.59 -0.03 34.97
C GLU A 688 -25.77 1.27 35.11
N ASP A 689 -24.70 1.43 34.31
CA ASP A 689 -23.69 2.50 34.41
C ASP A 689 -23.01 2.58 35.80
N LYS A 690 -22.89 1.43 36.48
CA LYS A 690 -22.13 1.28 37.74
C LYS A 690 -20.83 0.54 37.47
N LEU A 691 -19.86 0.62 38.38
CA LEU A 691 -18.60 -0.10 38.23
C LEU A 691 -18.81 -1.59 37.95
N ALA A 692 -18.11 -2.10 36.95
CA ALA A 692 -18.17 -3.47 36.46
C ALA A 692 -17.05 -4.34 37.07
N ASN A 693 -17.28 -5.65 37.10
CA ASN A 693 -16.31 -6.70 37.33
C ASN A 693 -15.87 -7.22 35.96
N ALA A 694 -14.93 -6.49 35.32
CA ALA A 694 -14.32 -6.95 34.09
C ALA A 694 -13.55 -8.27 34.33
N ASN A 695 -12.75 -8.71 33.36
CA ASN A 695 -12.01 -9.96 33.47
C ASN A 695 -11.30 -10.09 34.85
N LYS A 696 -11.44 -11.25 35.50
CA LYS A 696 -10.96 -11.53 36.87
C LYS A 696 -11.41 -10.53 37.96
N ASN A 697 -12.56 -9.86 37.79
CA ASN A 697 -13.17 -8.88 38.71
C ASN A 697 -12.46 -7.51 38.80
N ALA A 698 -11.63 -7.15 37.83
CA ALA A 698 -11.02 -5.82 37.79
C ALA A 698 -12.07 -4.74 37.44
N ALA A 699 -12.11 -3.66 38.20
CA ALA A 699 -12.91 -2.47 37.90
C ALA A 699 -12.04 -1.30 37.44
N PHE A 700 -10.76 -1.28 37.84
CA PHE A 700 -9.80 -0.26 37.45
C PHE A 700 -8.43 -0.86 37.13
N ASN A 701 -7.79 -0.32 36.09
CA ASN A 701 -6.40 -0.60 35.75
C ASN A 701 -5.64 0.72 35.74
N PHE A 702 -4.45 0.76 36.34
CA PHE A 702 -3.57 1.93 36.36
C PHE A 702 -2.25 1.63 35.68
N TYR A 703 -1.66 2.64 35.05
CA TYR A 703 -0.41 2.56 34.31
C TYR A 703 0.52 3.71 34.70
N SER A 704 1.83 3.46 34.76
CA SER A 704 2.85 4.51 34.93
C SER A 704 3.92 4.39 33.86
N TYR A 705 4.51 5.53 33.49
CA TYR A 705 5.45 5.65 32.39
C TYR A 705 6.76 6.33 32.85
N ASN A 706 7.86 6.04 32.17
CA ASN A 706 9.12 6.78 32.34
C ASN A 706 9.16 8.04 31.45
N GLY A 707 10.26 8.81 31.50
CA GLY A 707 10.43 10.02 30.69
C GLY A 707 10.53 9.81 29.17
N ASN A 708 10.59 8.56 28.70
CA ASN A 708 10.56 8.18 27.28
C ASN A 708 9.18 7.68 26.84
N ASN A 709 8.13 7.83 27.67
CA ASN A 709 6.78 7.30 27.42
C ASN A 709 6.71 5.77 27.33
N GLU A 710 7.62 5.06 28.02
CA GLU A 710 7.60 3.59 28.11
C GLU A 710 6.95 3.16 29.45
N ILE A 711 6.09 2.12 29.43
CA ILE A 711 5.38 1.64 30.63
C ILE A 711 6.39 1.03 31.62
N ILE A 712 6.32 1.46 32.89
CA ILE A 712 7.15 0.95 34.00
C ILE A 712 6.34 0.33 35.14
N GLU A 713 5.02 0.52 35.16
CA GLU A 713 4.14 -0.08 36.17
C GLU A 713 2.73 -0.33 35.63
N ARG A 714 2.10 -1.41 36.09
CA ARG A 714 0.67 -1.72 35.94
C ARG A 714 0.08 -2.17 37.27
N SER A 715 -1.12 -1.74 37.63
CA SER A 715 -1.83 -2.24 38.83
C SER A 715 -3.34 -2.33 38.67
N TYR A 716 -3.98 -3.23 39.43
CA TYR A 716 -5.38 -3.63 39.25
C TYR A 716 -6.20 -3.51 40.53
N TYR A 717 -7.43 -2.99 40.44
CA TYR A 717 -8.28 -2.76 41.62
C TYR A 717 -9.72 -3.21 41.37
N ASN A 718 -10.39 -3.62 42.44
CA ASN A 718 -11.81 -3.98 42.42
C ASN A 718 -12.73 -2.74 42.50
N LYS A 719 -14.06 -2.95 42.55
CA LYS A 719 -15.07 -1.87 42.63
C LYS A 719 -14.94 -0.96 43.85
N LYS A 720 -14.28 -1.41 44.92
CA LYS A 720 -14.03 -0.64 46.15
C LYS A 720 -12.67 0.08 46.14
N MET A 721 -11.96 0.09 45.01
CA MET A 721 -10.58 0.56 44.90
C MET A 721 -9.60 -0.20 45.82
N GLU A 722 -9.91 -1.46 46.13
CA GLU A 722 -9.00 -2.33 46.87
C GLU A 722 -8.11 -3.09 45.87
N PRO A 723 -6.80 -3.28 46.17
CA PRO A 723 -5.88 -4.08 45.37
C PRO A 723 -6.44 -5.47 45.03
N LEU A 724 -6.36 -5.86 43.77
CA LEU A 724 -6.89 -7.13 43.27
C LEU A 724 -5.81 -7.90 42.51
N MET A 725 -5.71 -9.21 42.75
CA MET A 725 -4.83 -10.09 41.97
C MET A 725 -5.37 -10.29 40.55
N TYR A 726 -4.57 -9.92 39.54
CA TYR A 726 -4.87 -10.10 38.12
C TYR A 726 -3.67 -10.77 37.46
N GLU A 727 -3.87 -11.92 36.81
CA GLU A 727 -2.77 -12.70 36.19
C GLU A 727 -1.57 -12.98 37.12
N GLY A 728 -1.88 -13.27 38.39
CA GLY A 728 -0.89 -13.65 39.39
C GLY A 728 -0.17 -12.47 40.06
N ALA A 729 -0.57 -11.22 39.80
CA ALA A 729 -0.05 -10.05 40.52
C ALA A 729 -1.13 -8.97 40.69
N PHE A 730 -1.12 -8.24 41.80
CA PHE A 730 -1.85 -6.98 41.90
C PHE A 730 -1.16 -5.88 41.10
N LYS A 731 0.17 -5.87 41.17
CA LYS A 731 1.00 -4.84 40.55
C LYS A 731 2.24 -5.45 39.92
N THR A 732 2.59 -4.97 38.74
CA THR A 732 3.79 -5.38 38.00
C THR A 732 4.64 -4.16 37.66
N ARG A 733 5.95 -4.24 37.92
CA ARG A 733 6.93 -3.19 37.56
C ARG A 733 7.94 -3.71 36.55
N TYR A 734 8.34 -2.84 35.62
CA TYR A 734 9.27 -3.13 34.54
C TYR A 734 10.54 -2.27 34.67
N LEU A 735 11.69 -2.88 34.42
CA LEU A 735 12.96 -2.19 34.17
C LEU A 735 13.39 -2.51 32.75
N LEU A 736 13.47 -1.49 31.90
CA LEU A 736 13.71 -1.63 30.47
C LEU A 736 15.20 -1.54 30.12
N ASN A 737 15.63 -2.22 29.06
CA ASN A 737 16.99 -2.07 28.50
C ASN A 737 17.10 -0.77 27.67
N LYS A 738 18.27 -0.51 27.08
CA LYS A 738 18.53 0.67 26.22
C LYS A 738 17.68 0.75 24.94
N LYS A 739 16.96 -0.33 24.60
CA LYS A 739 16.07 -0.43 23.45
C LYS A 739 14.58 -0.50 23.83
N GLY A 740 14.25 -0.39 25.13
CA GLY A 740 12.87 -0.38 25.61
C GLY A 740 12.28 -1.76 25.92
N ASN A 741 13.05 -2.85 25.82
CA ASN A 741 12.57 -4.20 26.15
C ASN A 741 12.71 -4.50 27.65
N ASP A 742 11.79 -5.30 28.18
CA ASP A 742 11.75 -5.73 29.58
C ASP A 742 13.03 -6.48 30.01
N SER A 743 13.96 -5.81 30.71
CA SER A 743 15.14 -6.50 31.28
C SER A 743 14.81 -7.23 32.57
N LEU A 744 13.88 -6.68 33.34
CA LEU A 744 13.47 -7.22 34.62
C LEU A 744 12.01 -6.84 34.89
N MET A 745 11.22 -7.83 35.29
CA MET A 745 9.84 -7.67 35.72
C MET A 745 9.71 -8.05 37.20
N LYS A 746 8.99 -7.26 38.00
CA LYS A 746 8.65 -7.56 39.41
C LYS A 746 7.15 -7.61 39.63
N LYS A 747 6.66 -8.64 40.32
CA LYS A 747 5.24 -8.88 40.64
C LYS A 747 4.98 -8.75 42.14
N TYR A 748 3.95 -8.01 42.49
CA TYR A 748 3.57 -7.68 43.86
C TYR A 748 2.17 -8.19 44.20
N ASP A 749 1.97 -8.58 45.46
CA ASP A 749 0.69 -8.97 46.04
C ASP A 749 -0.16 -7.76 46.44
N ILE A 750 -1.36 -8.02 46.98
CA ILE A 750 -2.32 -7.00 47.41
C ILE A 750 -1.83 -6.14 48.59
N ASN A 751 -0.85 -6.62 49.37
CA ASN A 751 -0.22 -5.87 50.46
C ASN A 751 0.95 -5.02 49.98
N ASN A 752 1.22 -5.03 48.66
CA ASN A 752 2.34 -4.36 48.02
C ASN A 752 3.71 -4.97 48.37
N ASP A 753 3.71 -6.23 48.82
CA ASP A 753 4.90 -7.03 48.99
C ASP A 753 5.17 -7.86 47.72
N LEU A 754 6.39 -8.34 47.52
CA LEU A 754 6.67 -9.27 46.43
C LEU A 754 5.89 -10.58 46.66
N ILE A 755 5.25 -11.11 45.61
CA ILE A 755 4.53 -12.38 45.72
C ILE A 755 5.48 -13.51 46.16
N LYS A 756 4.98 -14.53 46.87
CA LYS A 756 5.83 -15.60 47.42
C LYS A 756 6.31 -16.63 46.40
N GLU A 757 5.71 -16.64 45.21
CA GLU A 757 6.13 -17.49 44.10
C GLU A 757 7.20 -16.81 43.23
N VAL A 758 7.12 -16.92 41.91
CA VAL A 758 7.98 -16.21 40.97
C VAL A 758 7.59 -14.73 40.95
N CYS A 759 8.24 -13.93 41.80
CA CYS A 759 7.99 -12.49 41.87
C CYS A 759 8.93 -11.67 41.01
N VAL A 760 10.09 -12.19 40.61
CA VAL A 760 11.01 -11.48 39.72
C VAL A 760 11.37 -12.35 38.53
N THR A 761 11.16 -11.83 37.33
CA THR A 761 11.65 -12.43 36.08
C THR A 761 12.74 -11.55 35.51
N LYS A 762 13.87 -12.14 35.10
CA LYS A 762 14.97 -11.43 34.44
C LYS A 762 15.19 -12.00 33.05
N TYR A 763 15.38 -11.11 32.09
CA TYR A 763 15.63 -11.46 30.69
C TYR A 763 17.08 -11.14 30.33
N LYS A 764 17.73 -12.05 29.61
CA LYS A 764 18.99 -11.80 28.93
C LYS A 764 18.76 -11.84 27.43
N TYR A 765 19.37 -10.90 26.73
CA TYR A 765 19.24 -10.73 25.29
C TYR A 765 20.57 -11.00 24.60
N ASN A 766 20.53 -11.51 23.38
CA ASN A 766 21.70 -11.51 22.51
C ASN A 766 21.90 -10.14 21.84
N VAL A 767 22.90 -10.04 20.96
CA VAL A 767 23.22 -8.79 20.25
C VAL A 767 22.14 -8.33 19.25
N TYR A 768 21.19 -9.21 18.94
CA TYR A 768 20.06 -8.97 18.04
C TYR A 768 18.75 -8.69 18.79
N ASP A 769 18.81 -8.55 20.12
CA ASP A 769 17.67 -8.33 21.03
C ASP A 769 16.66 -9.48 21.11
N ASN A 770 17.08 -10.68 20.71
CA ASN A 770 16.31 -11.90 20.99
C ASN A 770 16.59 -12.38 22.42
N VAL A 771 15.55 -12.83 23.12
CA VAL A 771 15.67 -13.38 24.48
C VAL A 771 16.44 -14.69 24.44
N ILE A 772 17.63 -14.74 25.03
CA ILE A 772 18.42 -15.98 25.16
C ILE A 772 18.17 -16.70 26.48
N VAL A 773 17.79 -15.97 27.53
CA VAL A 773 17.50 -16.56 28.84
C VAL A 773 16.37 -15.80 29.51
N GLU A 774 15.40 -16.54 30.03
CA GLU A 774 14.42 -16.09 31.01
C GLU A 774 14.71 -16.77 32.34
N SER A 775 14.74 -16.05 33.46
CA SER A 775 15.08 -16.61 34.79
C SER A 775 14.16 -16.09 35.89
N TYR A 776 13.75 -16.99 36.79
CA TYR A 776 12.74 -16.80 37.81
C TYR A 776 13.34 -16.74 39.22
N TYR A 777 12.92 -15.75 40.00
CA TYR A 777 13.44 -15.48 41.34
C TYR A 777 12.32 -15.20 42.35
N ASN A 778 12.60 -15.50 43.62
CA ASN A 778 11.77 -15.18 44.76
C ASN A 778 12.03 -13.76 45.30
N ASP A 779 11.36 -13.41 46.40
CA ASP A 779 11.41 -12.10 47.07
C ASP A 779 12.77 -11.78 47.70
N GLU A 780 13.57 -12.81 47.99
CA GLU A 780 14.97 -12.72 48.41
C GLU A 780 15.96 -12.60 47.23
N ASN A 781 15.45 -12.46 45.99
CA ASN A 781 16.26 -12.42 44.77
C ASN A 781 17.12 -13.69 44.55
N SER A 782 16.66 -14.82 45.08
CA SER A 782 17.23 -16.17 44.89
C SER A 782 16.45 -16.94 43.83
N ARG A 783 17.12 -17.85 43.10
CA ARG A 783 16.49 -18.68 42.06
C ARG A 783 15.41 -19.57 42.68
N ILE A 784 14.23 -19.61 42.07
CA ILE A 784 13.11 -20.46 42.49
C ILE A 784 12.51 -21.18 41.28
N ASN A 785 11.98 -22.39 41.50
CA ASN A 785 11.22 -23.11 40.48
C ASN A 785 9.79 -22.55 40.45
N ASN A 786 9.27 -22.29 39.25
CA ASN A 786 7.87 -22.00 39.02
C ASN A 786 7.00 -23.25 39.27
N SER A 787 5.70 -23.13 39.04
CA SER A 787 4.75 -24.24 39.19
C SER A 787 5.12 -25.47 38.39
N ASP A 788 5.86 -25.35 37.28
CA ASP A 788 6.24 -26.46 36.40
C ASP A 788 7.60 -27.07 36.73
N GLY A 789 8.23 -26.63 37.83
CA GLY A 789 9.56 -27.08 38.23
C GLY A 789 10.71 -26.32 37.55
N ILE A 790 10.40 -25.31 36.75
CA ILE A 790 11.35 -24.56 35.92
C ILE A 790 11.76 -23.27 36.65
N SER A 791 13.05 -23.01 36.75
CA SER A 791 13.61 -21.75 37.26
C SER A 791 14.24 -20.88 36.17
N ALA A 792 14.58 -21.45 35.02
CA ALA A 792 15.00 -20.68 33.86
C ALA A 792 14.73 -21.43 32.55
N ILE A 793 14.55 -20.66 31.48
CA ILE A 793 14.43 -21.15 30.09
C ILE A 793 15.60 -20.56 29.31
N LYS A 794 16.35 -21.38 28.58
CA LYS A 794 17.37 -20.90 27.63
C LYS A 794 16.94 -21.20 26.21
N TYR A 795 16.86 -20.17 25.37
CA TYR A 795 16.43 -20.30 23.98
C TYR A 795 17.65 -20.50 23.08
N ASN A 796 17.50 -21.42 22.12
CA ASN A 796 18.50 -21.76 21.13
C ASN A 796 18.08 -21.19 19.77
N TYR A 797 19.03 -20.56 19.07
CA TYR A 797 18.80 -19.91 17.79
C TYR A 797 19.75 -20.46 16.72
N ASP A 798 19.30 -20.52 15.47
CA ASP A 798 20.19 -20.76 14.34
C ASP A 798 20.97 -19.51 13.93
N ASN A 799 21.77 -19.62 12.86
CA ASN A 799 22.54 -18.50 12.32
C ASN A 799 21.65 -17.35 11.81
N ARG A 800 20.41 -17.63 11.41
CA ARG A 800 19.39 -16.65 10.98
C ARG A 800 18.57 -16.07 12.12
N GLN A 801 18.89 -16.44 13.36
CA GLN A 801 18.15 -16.01 14.55
C GLN A 801 16.70 -16.53 14.61
N ARG A 802 16.42 -17.65 13.96
CA ARG A 802 15.16 -18.41 14.16
C ARG A 802 15.31 -19.32 15.39
N ILE A 803 14.23 -19.48 16.15
CA ILE A 803 14.23 -20.33 17.36
C ILE A 803 14.28 -21.81 16.92
N ILE A 804 15.39 -22.50 17.21
CA ILE A 804 15.56 -23.94 16.95
C ILE A 804 15.22 -24.80 18.17
N GLY A 805 14.83 -24.19 19.29
CA GLY A 805 14.46 -24.93 20.50
C GLY A 805 14.72 -24.14 21.78
N HIS A 806 14.49 -24.78 22.92
CA HIS A 806 14.87 -24.27 24.23
C HIS A 806 15.17 -25.40 25.22
N ASP A 807 15.79 -25.06 26.34
CA ASP A 807 16.08 -25.97 27.47
C ASP A 807 15.55 -25.38 28.80
N TYR A 808 14.94 -26.23 29.63
CA TYR A 808 14.46 -25.90 30.98
C TYR A 808 15.48 -26.24 32.06
N PHE A 809 15.67 -25.31 33.00
CA PHE A 809 16.62 -25.46 34.11
C PHE A 809 15.93 -25.26 35.45
N ASP A 810 16.31 -26.03 36.46
CA ASP A 810 15.89 -25.84 37.85
C ASP A 810 16.67 -24.69 38.53
N ARG A 811 16.37 -24.45 39.81
CA ARG A 811 17.02 -23.42 40.64
C ARG A 811 18.52 -23.64 40.86
N HIS A 812 19.05 -24.84 40.60
CA HIS A 812 20.47 -25.18 40.72
C HIS A 812 21.16 -25.17 39.35
N ASP A 813 20.53 -24.59 38.32
CA ASP A 813 21.00 -24.56 36.93
C ASP A 813 21.21 -25.96 36.32
N SER A 814 20.49 -26.97 36.81
CA SER A 814 20.44 -28.31 36.24
C SER A 814 19.24 -28.46 35.31
N ILE A 815 19.41 -29.16 34.18
CA ILE A 815 18.31 -29.42 33.25
C ILE A 815 17.20 -30.21 33.97
N VAL A 816 15.95 -29.79 33.80
CA VAL A 816 14.79 -30.37 34.50
C VAL A 816 13.64 -30.60 33.54
N ASN A 817 12.91 -31.70 33.74
CA ASN A 817 11.66 -31.91 33.03
C ASN A 817 10.59 -30.98 33.60
N ASN A 818 9.78 -30.39 32.74
CA ASN A 818 8.54 -29.74 33.16
C ASN A 818 7.51 -30.79 33.63
N LYS A 819 6.33 -30.34 34.05
CA LYS A 819 5.22 -31.22 34.44
C LYS A 819 4.72 -32.16 33.34
N GLN A 820 4.96 -31.85 32.07
CA GLN A 820 4.61 -32.68 30.92
C GLN A 820 5.70 -33.71 30.58
N GLY A 821 6.83 -33.73 31.30
CA GLY A 821 7.83 -34.79 31.22
C GLY A 821 9.01 -34.55 30.28
N TYR A 822 9.06 -33.41 29.58
CA TYR A 822 10.19 -33.03 28.72
C TYR A 822 10.94 -31.81 29.30
N SER A 823 12.21 -31.65 28.94
CA SER A 823 13.05 -30.51 29.33
C SER A 823 13.42 -29.61 28.17
N ALA A 824 13.28 -30.09 26.93
CA ALA A 824 13.64 -29.36 25.73
C ALA A 824 12.79 -29.78 24.55
N TYR A 825 12.61 -28.87 23.59
CA TYR A 825 12.18 -29.22 22.24
C TYR A 825 13.20 -28.69 21.21
N LYS A 826 13.21 -29.29 20.03
CA LYS A 826 14.04 -28.87 18.89
C LYS A 826 13.23 -28.76 17.61
N ASN A 827 13.48 -27.72 16.84
CA ASN A 827 12.94 -27.52 15.50
C ASN A 827 14.05 -27.62 14.45
N VAL A 828 13.73 -28.28 13.34
CA VAL A 828 14.56 -28.33 12.12
C VAL A 828 13.80 -27.61 11.02
N PHE A 829 14.49 -26.72 10.31
CA PHE A 829 13.92 -25.93 9.23
C PHE A 829 14.48 -26.35 7.87
N ASN A 830 13.66 -26.28 6.82
CA ASN A 830 14.14 -26.41 5.45
C ASN A 830 14.86 -25.12 4.97
N LYS A 831 15.27 -25.11 3.69
CA LYS A 831 15.92 -23.94 3.04
C LYS A 831 14.95 -22.78 2.76
N ASN A 832 13.65 -22.98 2.89
CA ASN A 832 12.61 -22.00 2.58
C ASN A 832 12.18 -21.23 3.82
N GLY A 833 12.39 -21.77 5.02
CA GLY A 833 11.94 -21.12 6.26
C GLY A 833 11.12 -22.06 7.14
N ASP A 834 10.56 -23.12 6.55
CA ASP A 834 9.48 -23.91 7.14
C ASP A 834 10.01 -24.98 8.09
N VAL A 835 9.27 -25.27 9.15
CA VAL A 835 9.57 -26.35 10.09
C VAL A 835 9.33 -27.69 9.41
N VAL A 836 10.39 -28.48 9.22
CA VAL A 836 10.30 -29.85 8.70
C VAL A 836 10.25 -30.89 9.80
N SER A 837 10.71 -30.55 11.00
CA SER A 837 10.59 -31.44 12.16
C SER A 837 10.57 -30.68 13.48
N GLU A 838 9.78 -31.18 14.42
CA GLU A 838 9.74 -30.78 15.83
C GLU A 838 9.98 -32.05 16.68
N SER A 839 10.79 -31.98 17.75
CA SER A 839 11.06 -33.14 18.63
C SER A 839 11.25 -32.78 20.09
N PHE A 840 10.84 -33.66 21.02
CA PHE A 840 10.88 -33.43 22.48
C PHE A 840 11.88 -34.35 23.22
N PHE A 841 12.65 -33.79 24.16
CA PHE A 841 13.69 -34.52 24.89
C PHE A 841 13.56 -34.30 26.40
N ASN A 842 13.92 -35.31 27.18
CA ASN A 842 14.02 -35.17 28.64
C ASN A 842 15.38 -34.60 29.07
N LYS A 843 15.54 -34.44 30.39
CA LYS A 843 16.73 -33.86 31.03
C LYS A 843 18.07 -34.56 30.75
N ILE A 844 18.06 -35.80 30.27
CA ILE A 844 19.29 -36.53 29.86
C ILE A 844 19.48 -36.52 28.33
N GLY A 845 18.63 -35.82 27.59
CA GLY A 845 18.69 -35.70 26.14
C GLY A 845 18.10 -36.89 25.38
N THR A 846 17.35 -37.79 26.04
CA THR A 846 16.68 -38.90 25.35
C THR A 846 15.28 -38.50 24.89
N PRO A 847 14.81 -39.01 23.74
CA PRO A 847 13.44 -38.87 23.27
C PRO A 847 12.38 -39.15 24.33
N VAL A 848 11.38 -38.27 24.43
CA VAL A 848 10.18 -38.47 25.25
C VAL A 848 8.95 -37.96 24.51
N LEU A 849 7.77 -38.40 24.92
CA LEU A 849 6.51 -37.87 24.43
C LEU A 849 6.30 -36.44 24.96
N GLY A 850 5.94 -35.53 24.06
CA GLY A 850 5.61 -34.14 24.34
C GLY A 850 4.14 -33.93 24.73
N PRO A 851 3.66 -32.67 24.72
CA PRO A 851 2.30 -32.30 25.13
C PRO A 851 1.18 -33.00 24.36
N ASN A 852 1.43 -33.32 23.09
CA ASN A 852 0.44 -33.88 22.16
C ASN A 852 0.66 -35.40 21.91
N GLY A 853 1.33 -36.09 22.84
CA GLY A 853 1.45 -37.55 22.79
C GLY A 853 2.47 -38.13 21.79
N TYR A 854 3.21 -37.31 21.04
CA TYR A 854 4.28 -37.74 20.14
C TYR A 854 5.67 -37.27 20.62
N HIS A 855 6.72 -37.98 20.24
CA HIS A 855 8.10 -37.52 20.41
C HIS A 855 8.50 -36.54 19.32
N LYS A 856 8.24 -36.91 18.07
CA LYS A 856 8.66 -36.17 16.88
C LYS A 856 7.51 -36.04 15.90
N LYS A 857 7.38 -34.85 15.30
CA LYS A 857 6.48 -34.55 14.18
C LYS A 857 7.34 -34.16 12.99
N GLU A 858 7.11 -34.76 11.82
CA GLU A 858 7.74 -34.38 10.56
C GLU A 858 6.69 -33.83 9.60
N VAL A 859 7.02 -32.76 8.88
CA VAL A 859 6.12 -32.06 7.95
C VAL A 859 6.76 -32.00 6.56
N GLU A 860 6.02 -32.47 5.56
CA GLU A 860 6.38 -32.38 4.14
C GLU A 860 5.65 -31.19 3.49
N TRP A 861 6.38 -30.42 2.68
CA TRP A 861 5.90 -29.16 2.07
C TRP A 861 5.99 -29.24 0.54
N ASN A 862 5.06 -28.62 -0.17
CA ASN A 862 5.07 -28.52 -1.64
C ASN A 862 5.80 -27.26 -2.15
N GLU A 863 5.85 -27.07 -3.47
CA GLU A 863 6.55 -25.92 -4.11
C GLU A 863 5.90 -24.54 -3.84
N MET A 864 4.70 -24.50 -3.28
CA MET A 864 3.98 -23.29 -2.86
C MET A 864 4.17 -23.01 -1.37
N ASP A 865 5.09 -23.72 -0.70
CA ASP A 865 5.35 -23.63 0.74
C ASP A 865 4.10 -23.94 1.59
N LEU A 866 3.28 -24.90 1.11
CA LEU A 866 2.12 -25.42 1.82
C LEU A 866 2.38 -26.85 2.29
N ASP A 867 1.98 -27.18 3.52
CA ASP A 867 2.12 -28.51 4.08
C ASP A 867 1.19 -29.50 3.37
N VAL A 868 1.73 -30.66 2.99
CA VAL A 868 1.01 -31.72 2.27
C VAL A 868 0.98 -33.03 3.04
N LYS A 869 1.81 -33.18 4.07
CA LYS A 869 1.79 -34.35 4.94
C LYS A 869 2.42 -34.06 6.28
N THR A 870 1.82 -34.59 7.35
CA THR A 870 2.36 -34.59 8.71
C THR A 870 2.46 -36.02 9.21
N THR A 871 3.61 -36.41 9.76
CA THR A 871 3.87 -37.76 10.29
C THR A 871 4.32 -37.69 11.75
N LEU A 872 3.71 -38.50 12.62
CA LEU A 872 3.96 -38.53 14.06
C LEU A 872 4.75 -39.78 14.47
N PHE A 873 5.76 -39.57 15.30
CA PHE A 873 6.69 -40.62 15.74
C PHE A 873 6.78 -40.74 17.26
N ASN A 874 6.94 -41.98 17.72
CA ASN A 874 7.25 -42.39 19.08
C ASN A 874 8.73 -42.18 19.42
N ILE A 875 9.11 -42.46 20.66
CA ILE A 875 10.47 -42.30 21.20
C ILE A 875 11.53 -43.20 20.54
N ASP A 876 11.11 -44.23 19.81
CA ASP A 876 11.96 -45.18 19.07
C ASP A 876 11.94 -44.93 17.55
N ASP A 877 11.47 -43.75 17.11
CA ASP A 877 11.30 -43.37 15.71
C ASP A 877 10.32 -44.28 14.93
N THR A 878 9.45 -45.03 15.62
CA THR A 878 8.30 -45.71 14.99
C THR A 878 7.06 -44.82 14.96
N LEU A 879 6.07 -45.12 14.12
CA LEU A 879 4.84 -44.32 14.05
C LEU A 879 4.02 -44.42 15.36
N ILE A 880 3.46 -43.30 15.80
CA ILE A 880 2.53 -43.23 16.93
C ILE A 880 1.25 -42.52 16.52
N GLU A 881 0.13 -43.00 17.04
CA GLU A 881 -1.17 -42.38 16.88
C GLU A 881 -1.36 -41.31 17.96
N ASP A 882 -1.88 -40.15 17.59
CA ASP A 882 -2.31 -39.11 18.53
C ASP A 882 -3.62 -39.48 19.24
N ASP A 883 -4.21 -38.51 19.94
CA ASP A 883 -5.48 -38.67 20.65
C ASP A 883 -6.68 -38.85 19.72
N GLU A 884 -6.54 -38.57 18.42
CA GLU A 884 -7.54 -38.89 17.40
C GLU A 884 -7.34 -40.29 16.79
N GLY A 885 -6.28 -41.01 17.17
CA GLY A 885 -5.94 -42.30 16.57
C GLY A 885 -5.22 -42.17 15.23
N ILE A 886 -4.65 -41.00 14.92
CA ILE A 886 -4.01 -40.69 13.63
C ILE A 886 -2.49 -40.60 13.80
N ALA A 887 -1.73 -41.28 12.93
CA ALA A 887 -0.28 -41.20 12.88
C ALA A 887 0.23 -40.39 11.67
N ILE A 888 -0.56 -40.34 10.59
CA ILE A 888 -0.22 -39.63 9.35
C ILE A 888 -1.44 -38.85 8.88
N TYR A 889 -1.24 -37.56 8.65
CA TYR A 889 -2.17 -36.67 7.98
C TYR A 889 -1.65 -36.39 6.57
N GLU A 890 -2.44 -36.63 5.52
CA GLU A 890 -2.11 -36.23 4.14
C GLU A 890 -3.11 -35.18 3.65
N TYR A 891 -2.58 -34.12 3.03
CA TYR A 891 -3.35 -33.00 2.49
C TYR A 891 -3.13 -32.89 0.98
N PHE A 892 -4.18 -33.14 0.21
CA PHE A 892 -4.19 -32.91 -1.23
C PHE A 892 -4.77 -31.54 -1.51
N ARG A 893 -3.97 -30.63 -2.07
CA ARG A 893 -4.34 -29.24 -2.28
C ARG A 893 -4.81 -28.99 -3.73
N GLY A 894 -5.76 -28.07 -3.89
CA GLY A 894 -6.21 -27.58 -5.19
C GLY A 894 -5.26 -26.52 -5.76
N ALA A 895 -5.53 -26.05 -6.98
CA ALA A 895 -4.78 -24.94 -7.61
C ALA A 895 -4.90 -23.62 -6.81
N SER A 896 -5.98 -23.46 -6.04
CA SER A 896 -6.15 -22.36 -5.09
C SER A 896 -5.22 -22.41 -3.88
N GLY A 897 -4.52 -23.53 -3.65
CA GLY A 897 -3.73 -23.78 -2.44
C GLY A 897 -4.55 -24.34 -1.26
N LEU A 898 -5.88 -24.26 -1.33
CA LEU A 898 -6.78 -24.82 -0.32
C LEU A 898 -6.76 -26.35 -0.33
N ILE A 899 -7.02 -26.95 0.83
CA ILE A 899 -7.15 -28.40 0.96
C ILE A 899 -8.40 -28.85 0.20
N LYS A 900 -8.21 -29.78 -0.75
CA LYS A 900 -9.27 -30.46 -1.50
C LYS A 900 -9.60 -31.82 -0.88
N THR A 901 -8.60 -32.48 -0.30
CA THR A 901 -8.80 -33.78 0.36
C THR A 901 -7.86 -33.94 1.54
N GLU A 902 -8.38 -34.46 2.63
CA GLU A 902 -7.63 -34.91 3.80
C GLU A 902 -7.73 -36.43 3.90
N ARG A 903 -6.63 -37.09 4.27
CA ARG A 903 -6.61 -38.52 4.57
C ARG A 903 -5.84 -38.79 5.83
N PHE A 904 -6.38 -39.68 6.65
CA PHE A 904 -5.83 -40.02 7.95
C PHE A 904 -5.45 -41.50 8.01
N TYR A 905 -4.23 -41.79 8.44
CA TYR A 905 -3.73 -43.17 8.55
C TYR A 905 -3.23 -43.46 9.96
N ASN A 906 -3.46 -44.70 10.41
CA ASN A 906 -2.93 -45.23 11.66
C ASN A 906 -1.43 -45.58 11.52
N LYS A 907 -0.83 -46.08 12.61
CA LYS A 907 0.60 -46.45 12.63
C LYS A 907 0.97 -47.62 11.70
N ASN A 908 0.00 -48.37 11.19
CA ASN A 908 0.19 -49.47 10.25
C ASN A 908 0.03 -49.03 8.78
N HIS A 909 -0.11 -47.72 8.51
CA HIS A 909 -0.44 -47.16 7.20
C HIS A 909 -1.83 -47.56 6.66
N GLU A 910 -2.76 -47.92 7.55
CA GLU A 910 -4.15 -48.20 7.19
C GLU A 910 -5.01 -46.96 7.45
N LEU A 911 -6.02 -46.70 6.60
CA LEU A 911 -6.97 -45.60 6.83
C LEU A 911 -7.63 -45.74 8.20
N THR A 912 -7.75 -44.64 8.93
CA THR A 912 -8.30 -44.61 10.29
C THR A 912 -9.23 -43.42 10.48
N GLU A 913 -10.22 -43.58 11.35
CA GLU A 913 -11.24 -42.57 11.62
C GLU A 913 -10.79 -41.71 12.80
N GLY A 914 -10.65 -40.40 12.58
CA GLY A 914 -10.39 -39.44 13.65
C GLY A 914 -11.61 -39.21 14.55
N ASN A 915 -11.57 -38.19 15.41
CA ASN A 915 -12.68 -37.86 16.32
C ASN A 915 -13.99 -37.51 15.59
N SER A 916 -13.91 -37.07 14.34
CA SER A 916 -15.08 -36.79 13.48
C SER A 916 -15.74 -38.05 12.90
N GLY A 917 -15.14 -39.23 13.09
CA GLY A 917 -15.54 -40.49 12.44
C GLY A 917 -15.10 -40.59 10.98
N ALA A 918 -14.48 -39.55 10.41
CA ALA A 918 -13.99 -39.55 9.04
C ALA A 918 -12.54 -40.04 8.97
N ALA A 919 -12.23 -40.85 7.96
CA ALA A 919 -10.88 -41.21 7.54
C ALA A 919 -10.44 -40.43 6.29
N GLU A 920 -11.39 -40.01 5.47
CA GLU A 920 -11.15 -39.09 4.36
C GLU A 920 -12.19 -37.97 4.34
N ILE A 921 -11.74 -36.75 4.10
CA ILE A 921 -12.60 -35.56 4.00
C ILE A 921 -12.38 -34.92 2.63
N TYR A 922 -13.44 -34.69 1.90
CA TYR A 922 -13.41 -34.09 0.56
C TYR A 922 -14.07 -32.72 0.58
N TYR A 923 -13.46 -31.75 -0.09
CA TYR A 923 -13.99 -30.39 -0.24
C TYR A 923 -14.28 -30.06 -1.71
N GLN A 924 -15.37 -29.33 -1.95
CA GLN A 924 -15.71 -28.84 -3.28
C GLN A 924 -14.91 -27.56 -3.61
N PRO A 925 -14.34 -27.44 -4.82
CA PRO A 925 -13.75 -26.19 -5.28
C PRO A 925 -14.83 -25.10 -5.37
N ASN A 926 -14.58 -23.94 -4.77
CA ASN A 926 -15.45 -22.77 -4.85
C ASN A 926 -14.59 -21.49 -4.79
N LEU A 927 -14.98 -20.45 -5.51
CA LEU A 927 -14.36 -19.13 -5.42
C LEU A 927 -14.56 -18.47 -4.05
N ASN A 928 -15.53 -18.91 -3.25
CA ASN A 928 -15.75 -18.36 -1.92
C ASN A 928 -14.73 -18.83 -0.88
N GLY A 929 -13.75 -19.68 -1.18
CA GLY A 929 -12.65 -20.06 -0.27
C GLY A 929 -13.05 -20.68 1.08
N LEU A 930 -14.35 -20.70 1.40
CA LEU A 930 -14.96 -21.47 2.45
C LEU A 930 -14.81 -22.94 2.08
N TYR A 931 -14.38 -23.75 3.05
CA TYR A 931 -14.30 -25.20 2.90
C TYR A 931 -15.71 -25.79 2.80
N TYR A 932 -16.24 -25.89 1.59
CA TYR A 932 -17.50 -26.57 1.34
C TYR A 932 -17.26 -28.08 1.41
N LEU A 933 -17.59 -28.66 2.56
CA LEU A 933 -17.54 -30.10 2.77
C LEU A 933 -18.42 -30.82 1.74
N ASP A 934 -17.79 -31.61 0.86
CA ASP A 934 -18.47 -32.43 -0.14
C ASP A 934 -19.00 -33.72 0.49
N LYS A 935 -18.08 -34.48 1.10
CA LYS A 935 -18.36 -35.76 1.74
C LYS A 935 -17.27 -36.13 2.73
N ARG A 936 -17.66 -36.96 3.69
CA ARG A 936 -16.77 -37.66 4.62
C ARG A 936 -16.90 -39.14 4.39
N LEU A 937 -15.77 -39.84 4.32
CA LEU A 937 -15.74 -41.30 4.23
C LEU A 937 -15.13 -41.86 5.51
N ASN A 938 -15.75 -42.90 6.06
CA ASN A 938 -15.17 -43.69 7.13
C ASN A 938 -14.02 -44.58 6.59
N ALA A 939 -13.34 -45.35 7.44
CA ALA A 939 -12.20 -46.17 7.02
C ALA A 939 -12.57 -47.29 6.02
N LYS A 940 -13.87 -47.61 5.88
CA LYS A 940 -14.40 -48.59 4.91
C LYS A 940 -14.81 -47.95 3.58
N GLY A 941 -14.69 -46.63 3.44
CA GLY A 941 -15.13 -45.89 2.26
C GLY A 941 -16.63 -45.61 2.22
N GLU A 942 -17.35 -45.77 3.34
CA GLU A 942 -18.78 -45.47 3.44
C GLU A 942 -18.99 -43.99 3.77
N VAL A 943 -19.96 -43.35 3.13
CA VAL A 943 -20.29 -41.94 3.39
C VAL A 943 -20.94 -41.80 4.77
N ILE A 944 -20.42 -40.87 5.57
CA ILE A 944 -20.95 -40.53 6.90
C ILE A 944 -21.49 -39.10 6.95
N LYS A 945 -22.39 -38.85 7.91
CA LYS A 945 -23.09 -37.58 8.07
C LYS A 945 -22.32 -36.56 8.90
#